data_AF-A0A1M6QKS2-F1
#
_entry.id   AF-A0A1M6QKS2-F1
#
_cell.length_a   1.000
_cell.length_b   1.000
_cell.length_c   1.000
_cell.angle_alpha   90.00
_cell.angle_beta   90.00
_cell.angle_gamma   90.00
#
_symmetry.space_group_name_H-M   'P 1'
#
loop_
_entity.id
_entity.type
_entity.pdbx_description
1 polymer ?
#
loop_
_entity_poly.entity_id
_entity_poly.type
_entity_poly.pdbx_seq_one_letter_code
_entity_poly.pdbx_strand_id
1 'polypeptide(L)'
;MINYRKIINPILLESKNILEDILLPLHKRQGFIQNPIPSIPLYFYRYIGIKENEREYFDDLHNLDMKLSNLNNLYLKITNGLPLPINNEIVNKTIPMWNNIKNFDMTKKDYIMTSLINLNTLPKFKDNLLNNSVVEAFKTVFNLYIIREQNINITKIKNFSLKLLTWINKYTPKLFNNFEYSNSKTEIYNPKLIFYGNIKRHEIYFLIFLSLLGCDILYINSHSDGDFDLIDRKKTYSKVFRLPKTAPLKKFPENSKKENVLSIKNNNIINTSNKNLKITEEINFENIINTSLKTSNNLFEDITTPLNKRSGFISHPIPIIPIYFYRYIGINEIEEEYYNELFRLDKKLSQFENLYIKFTDRIPAIANNELINKTNSIWKHFDNFDSSQIDVLVYLFKESDAFIKTKDNILNNSIIQNFKYILNLYVQNEKNINLTKIKNFSLKLLGWIYEYALTLFDNFNYSNREQIDIYNPKILYYGEIKSHEVYFLILMSKLGCDILYINSFSDSNFPLIDKDNKHSKIIELPKKSALKEFPKSEILIRYETEAFKASREISNIIYSEQDGLYKPWQFETYYIQPVTLKTTYDELKILWNEEARLRSGFKIENNTVYIPNLFAKISGVYKDIQTYWNEFVNFKNSENTLFIPSIPFTNKLYSGSDLYFSKSLFNKDGSVDKNRLFESSLYKFSYLKTPLQNTIINKINDLFKLPIFNKTIDFEFKQIILLTILNMDKRYLNLIQLFDYPFKIPKLIIYDNNENIFSLEDSIIIGFLYLMGFDILIFTPTGYNNIEQRLSEKYYDIHKLESIAFDLSLPDFNNLNKNKRKSFFADLFGL
;
A
#
# COMPACT_ATOMS: atom_id res chain seq x y z
N MET A 1 -15.62 9.32 54.29
CA MET A 1 -15.91 7.94 53.83
C MET A 1 -15.11 7.68 52.56
N ILE A 2 -14.05 6.87 52.63
CA ILE A 2 -13.22 6.53 51.47
C ILE A 2 -14.04 5.61 50.56
N ASN A 3 -14.48 6.13 49.43
CA ASN A 3 -15.26 5.38 48.45
C ASN A 3 -14.29 4.46 47.68
N TYR A 4 -13.94 3.31 48.27
CA TYR A 4 -13.13 2.29 47.60
C TYR A 4 -13.89 1.84 46.34
N ARG A 5 -13.41 2.25 45.16
CA ARG A 5 -13.93 1.75 43.89
C ARG A 5 -13.70 0.25 43.85
N LYS A 6 -14.77 -0.53 43.93
CA LYS A 6 -14.71 -1.98 43.75
C LYS A 6 -14.30 -2.23 42.30
N ILE A 7 -13.20 -2.96 42.09
CA ILE A 7 -12.68 -3.41 40.79
C ILE A 7 -12.37 -4.90 40.84
N ILE A 8 -12.30 -5.54 39.68
CA ILE A 8 -11.86 -6.92 39.54
C ILE A 8 -10.37 -7.00 39.88
N ASN A 9 -9.99 -7.98 40.70
CA ASN A 9 -8.58 -8.24 41.04
C ASN A 9 -8.06 -9.50 40.32
N PRO A 10 -7.46 -9.37 39.14
CA PRO A 10 -6.91 -10.49 38.39
C PRO A 10 -5.66 -11.08 39.06
N ILE A 11 -5.59 -12.41 39.20
CA ILE A 11 -4.42 -13.15 39.70
C ILE A 11 -3.90 -14.07 38.61
N LEU A 12 -2.65 -13.87 38.16
CA LEU A 12 -2.03 -14.69 37.13
C LEU A 12 -1.59 -16.05 37.69
N LEU A 13 -2.17 -17.14 37.22
CA LEU A 13 -1.86 -18.49 37.68
C LEU A 13 -0.63 -19.10 37.01
N GLU A 14 -0.05 -20.10 37.67
CA GLU A 14 0.89 -21.06 37.08
C GLU A 14 0.10 -22.23 36.49
N SER A 15 0.56 -22.77 35.37
CA SER A 15 -0.05 -23.90 34.68
C SER A 15 1.06 -24.80 34.14
N LYS A 16 0.89 -26.11 34.31
CA LYS A 16 1.73 -27.15 33.68
C LYS A 16 1.14 -27.65 32.36
N ASN A 17 -0.19 -27.57 32.19
CA ASN A 17 -0.88 -27.92 30.96
C ASN A 17 -1.93 -26.86 30.61
N ILE A 18 -1.49 -25.80 29.94
CA ILE A 18 -2.33 -24.62 29.73
C ILE A 18 -3.56 -24.89 28.86
N LEU A 19 -3.46 -25.84 27.93
CA LEU A 19 -4.57 -26.17 27.03
C LEU A 19 -5.72 -26.86 27.77
N GLU A 20 -5.45 -27.50 28.90
CA GLU A 20 -6.48 -28.09 29.77
C GLU A 20 -6.91 -27.12 30.87
N ASP A 21 -5.95 -26.47 31.54
CA ASP A 21 -6.20 -25.60 32.69
C ASP A 21 -7.10 -24.41 32.33
N ILE A 22 -6.96 -23.85 31.12
CA ILE A 22 -7.78 -22.72 30.64
C ILE A 22 -9.28 -23.08 30.50
N LEU A 23 -9.61 -24.37 30.37
CA LEU A 23 -10.98 -24.87 30.27
C LEU A 23 -11.66 -24.98 31.63
N LEU A 24 -10.93 -24.90 32.74
CA LEU A 24 -11.53 -25.02 34.07
C LEU A 24 -12.39 -23.79 34.41
N PRO A 25 -13.59 -23.97 34.99
CA PRO A 25 -14.38 -22.85 35.52
C PRO A 25 -13.71 -22.23 36.75
N LEU A 26 -14.00 -20.97 37.04
CA LEU A 26 -13.31 -20.15 38.04
C LEU A 26 -13.34 -20.77 39.46
N HIS A 27 -14.47 -21.35 39.87
CA HIS A 27 -14.62 -21.96 41.20
C HIS A 27 -13.73 -23.19 41.42
N LYS A 28 -13.22 -23.82 40.36
CA LYS A 28 -12.25 -24.92 40.43
C LYS A 28 -10.80 -24.43 40.45
N ARG A 29 -10.56 -23.13 40.28
CA ARG A 29 -9.22 -22.53 40.24
C ARG A 29 -8.83 -22.00 41.62
N GLN A 30 -7.60 -22.28 42.02
CA GLN A 30 -7.05 -21.78 43.28
C GLN A 30 -7.02 -20.24 43.31
N GLY A 31 -7.47 -19.63 44.40
CA GLY A 31 -7.47 -18.18 44.58
C GLY A 31 -8.70 -17.44 44.03
N PHE A 32 -9.71 -18.17 43.53
CA PHE A 32 -11.01 -17.55 43.22
C PHE A 32 -11.75 -17.18 44.50
N ILE A 33 -12.08 -15.91 44.64
CA ILE A 33 -12.85 -15.39 45.78
C ILE A 33 -14.04 -14.62 45.21
N GLN A 34 -15.24 -15.16 45.40
CA GLN A 34 -16.49 -14.54 44.99
C GLN A 34 -17.00 -13.60 46.09
N ASN A 35 -16.40 -12.41 46.15
CA ASN A 35 -16.75 -11.34 47.07
C ASN A 35 -17.08 -10.05 46.30
N PRO A 36 -17.56 -8.98 46.96
CA PRO A 36 -17.86 -7.71 46.27
C PRO A 36 -16.68 -7.09 45.51
N ILE A 37 -15.45 -7.50 45.83
CA ILE A 37 -14.22 -7.22 45.07
C ILE A 37 -13.67 -8.59 44.69
N PRO A 38 -14.08 -9.16 43.55
CA PRO A 38 -13.77 -10.55 43.26
C PRO A 38 -12.31 -10.70 42.85
N SER A 39 -11.69 -11.74 43.38
CA SER A 39 -10.35 -12.16 42.98
C SER A 39 -10.46 -13.22 41.90
N ILE A 40 -9.97 -12.91 40.70
CA ILE A 40 -10.17 -13.72 39.50
C ILE A 40 -8.86 -14.39 39.08
N PRO A 41 -8.68 -15.69 39.35
CA PRO A 41 -7.53 -16.43 38.86
C PRO A 41 -7.64 -16.64 37.35
N LEU A 42 -6.67 -16.10 36.62
CA LEU A 42 -6.65 -16.10 35.16
C LEU A 42 -5.39 -16.74 34.60
N TYR A 43 -5.51 -17.19 33.36
CA TYR A 43 -4.39 -17.64 32.56
C TYR A 43 -4.14 -16.66 31.42
N PHE A 44 -2.96 -16.02 31.42
CA PHE A 44 -2.44 -15.28 30.28
C PHE A 44 -1.10 -15.88 29.86
N TYR A 45 -1.14 -16.71 28.82
CA TYR A 45 -0.01 -17.49 28.37
C TYR A 45 0.36 -17.21 26.91
N ARG A 46 1.68 -17.17 26.67
CA ARG A 46 2.34 -17.12 25.37
C ARG A 46 2.81 -18.53 25.05
N TYR A 47 2.04 -19.24 24.24
CA TYR A 47 2.29 -20.61 23.81
C TYR A 47 3.12 -20.58 22.52
N ILE A 48 4.44 -20.69 22.69
CA ILE A 48 5.42 -20.41 21.64
C ILE A 48 6.11 -21.68 21.19
N GLY A 49 6.10 -21.94 19.89
CA GLY A 49 6.69 -23.11 19.25
C GLY A 49 5.66 -24.17 18.85
N ILE A 50 6.12 -25.39 18.61
CA ILE A 50 5.33 -26.55 18.17
C ILE A 50 5.82 -27.84 18.87
N LYS A 51 4.90 -28.78 19.10
CA LYS A 51 5.25 -30.12 19.63
C LYS A 51 6.10 -30.88 18.61
N GLU A 52 6.78 -31.93 19.07
CA GLU A 52 7.54 -32.81 18.16
C GLU A 52 6.66 -33.44 17.08
N ASN A 53 5.47 -33.88 17.49
CA ASN A 53 4.41 -34.30 16.58
C ASN A 53 3.54 -33.10 16.20
N GLU A 54 3.78 -32.58 15.00
CA GLU A 54 3.05 -31.43 14.48
C GLU A 54 1.55 -31.69 14.30
N ARG A 55 1.15 -32.92 13.95
CA ARG A 55 -0.28 -33.27 13.83
C ARG A 55 -0.98 -33.19 15.17
N GLU A 56 -0.39 -33.81 16.20
CA GLU A 56 -0.89 -33.76 17.57
C GLU A 56 -1.04 -32.31 18.07
N TYR A 57 -0.07 -31.44 17.77
CA TYR A 57 -0.18 -30.01 18.10
C TYR A 57 -1.41 -29.35 17.47
N PHE A 58 -1.65 -29.55 16.16
CA PHE A 58 -2.81 -28.95 15.51
C PHE A 58 -4.12 -29.60 15.94
N ASP A 59 -4.13 -30.91 16.22
CA ASP A 59 -5.27 -31.61 16.79
C ASP A 59 -5.62 -31.06 18.17
N ASP A 60 -4.64 -30.77 19.02
CA ASP A 60 -4.85 -30.14 20.33
C ASP A 60 -5.43 -28.74 20.20
N LEU A 61 -4.92 -27.91 19.28
CA LEU A 61 -5.45 -26.57 19.03
C LEU A 61 -6.88 -26.61 18.50
N HIS A 62 -7.17 -27.56 17.62
CA HIS A 62 -8.52 -27.79 17.10
C HIS A 62 -9.48 -28.22 18.21
N ASN A 63 -9.07 -29.20 19.04
CA ASN A 63 -9.84 -29.68 20.16
C ASN A 63 -10.09 -28.59 21.20
N LEU A 64 -9.09 -27.74 21.46
CA LEU A 64 -9.23 -26.58 22.34
C LEU A 64 -10.26 -25.59 21.78
N ASP A 65 -10.14 -25.19 20.52
CA ASP A 65 -11.08 -24.27 19.86
C ASP A 65 -12.51 -24.81 19.85
N MET A 66 -12.68 -26.10 19.59
CA MET A 66 -13.96 -26.80 19.66
C MET A 66 -14.58 -26.73 21.07
N LYS A 67 -13.80 -27.03 22.11
CA LYS A 67 -14.27 -26.96 23.51
C LYS A 67 -14.61 -25.53 23.93
N LEU A 68 -13.81 -24.54 23.52
CA LEU A 68 -14.02 -23.12 23.82
C LEU A 68 -15.21 -22.53 23.06
N SER A 69 -15.47 -22.99 21.84
CA SER A 69 -16.61 -22.54 21.02
C SER A 69 -17.96 -22.81 21.69
N ASN A 70 -18.05 -23.81 22.57
CA ASN A 70 -19.25 -24.10 23.37
C ASN A 70 -19.59 -22.98 24.38
N LEU A 71 -18.66 -22.07 24.68
CA LEU A 71 -18.88 -20.93 25.56
C LEU A 71 -19.57 -19.74 24.84
N ASN A 72 -19.86 -19.86 23.54
CA ASN A 72 -20.55 -18.87 22.72
C ASN A 72 -19.95 -17.46 22.88
N ASN A 73 -20.73 -16.50 23.40
CA ASN A 73 -20.36 -15.09 23.51
C ASN A 73 -19.20 -14.82 24.48
N LEU A 74 -18.78 -15.82 25.27
CA LEU A 74 -17.63 -15.71 26.17
C LEU A 74 -16.32 -16.08 25.48
N TYR A 75 -16.32 -16.53 24.22
CA TYR A 75 -15.12 -16.92 23.49
C TYR A 75 -14.87 -16.04 22.26
N LEU A 76 -13.64 -15.54 22.12
CA LEU A 76 -13.18 -14.78 20.96
C LEU A 76 -11.91 -15.40 20.37
N LYS A 77 -11.98 -15.77 19.08
CA LYS A 77 -10.83 -16.22 18.30
C LYS A 77 -10.37 -15.13 17.33
N ILE A 78 -9.06 -14.87 17.30
CA ILE A 78 -8.41 -13.90 16.41
C ILE A 78 -7.25 -14.59 15.70
N THR A 79 -7.33 -14.74 14.37
CA THR A 79 -6.30 -15.40 13.55
C THR A 79 -5.61 -14.46 12.55
N ASN A 80 -6.19 -13.29 12.29
CA ASN A 80 -5.75 -12.36 11.23
C ASN A 80 -5.32 -10.99 11.78
N GLY A 81 -4.88 -10.95 13.05
CA GLY A 81 -4.62 -9.70 13.78
C GLY A 81 -5.88 -8.92 14.12
N LEU A 82 -5.73 -7.82 14.84
CA LEU A 82 -6.83 -6.92 15.19
C LEU A 82 -7.04 -5.89 14.08
N PRO A 83 -8.18 -5.91 13.36
CA PRO A 83 -8.47 -4.90 12.36
C PRO A 83 -8.58 -3.52 13.01
N LEU A 84 -8.26 -2.49 12.24
CA LEU A 84 -8.36 -1.08 12.62
C LEU A 84 -9.54 -0.41 11.91
N PRO A 85 -10.80 -0.72 12.26
CA PRO A 85 -11.93 0.01 11.70
C PRO A 85 -11.88 1.45 12.22
N ILE A 86 -12.13 2.43 11.35
CA ILE A 86 -12.28 3.82 11.78
C ILE A 86 -13.60 3.91 12.57
N ASN A 87 -13.51 4.16 13.88
CA ASN A 87 -14.69 4.46 14.68
C ASN A 87 -14.92 5.98 14.69
N ASN A 88 -15.69 6.45 13.71
CA ASN A 88 -16.00 7.87 13.52
C ASN A 88 -16.59 8.52 14.78
N GLU A 89 -17.34 7.77 15.60
CA GLU A 89 -17.93 8.30 16.83
C GLU A 89 -16.85 8.64 17.88
N ILE A 90 -15.89 7.74 18.12
CA ILE A 90 -14.78 7.96 19.04
C ILE A 90 -13.87 9.07 18.51
N VAL A 91 -13.60 9.08 17.22
CA VAL A 91 -12.78 10.11 16.57
C VAL A 91 -13.43 11.49 16.76
N ASN A 92 -14.71 11.63 16.41
CA ASN A 92 -15.43 12.90 16.52
C ASN A 92 -15.53 13.41 17.97
N LYS A 93 -15.76 12.52 18.94
CA LYS A 93 -15.79 12.88 20.38
C LYS A 93 -14.43 13.37 20.89
N THR A 94 -13.32 12.90 20.32
CA THR A 94 -11.98 13.20 20.82
C THR A 94 -11.27 14.33 20.07
N ILE A 95 -11.69 14.69 18.84
CA ILE A 95 -11.09 15.78 18.05
C ILE A 95 -10.95 17.10 18.84
N PRO A 96 -11.99 17.63 19.52
CA PRO A 96 -11.87 18.91 20.22
C PRO A 96 -10.81 18.89 21.32
N MET A 97 -10.70 17.76 22.02
CA MET A 97 -9.69 17.57 23.05
C MET A 97 -8.28 17.55 22.44
N TRP A 98 -8.07 16.81 21.35
CA TRP A 98 -6.76 16.72 20.71
C TRP A 98 -6.30 18.05 20.12
N ASN A 99 -7.21 18.85 19.55
CA ASN A 99 -6.88 20.17 18.98
C ASN A 99 -6.37 21.16 20.04
N ASN A 100 -6.76 20.99 21.30
CA ASN A 100 -6.34 21.84 22.40
C ASN A 100 -4.95 21.47 22.96
N ILE A 101 -4.36 20.35 22.53
CA ILE A 101 -3.07 19.85 23.04
C ILE A 101 -2.00 20.02 21.96
N LYS A 102 -1.31 21.17 21.97
CA LYS A 102 -0.25 21.46 20.97
C LYS A 102 1.02 20.61 21.16
N ASN A 103 1.49 20.45 22.40
CA ASN A 103 2.71 19.68 22.74
C ASN A 103 2.47 18.74 23.94
N PHE A 104 3.05 17.53 23.90
CA PHE A 104 3.04 16.58 25.01
C PHE A 104 4.27 16.73 25.90
N ASP A 105 4.04 16.75 27.20
CA ASP A 105 5.04 16.54 28.25
C ASP A 105 4.46 15.56 29.28
N MET A 106 5.32 15.02 30.15
CA MET A 106 4.89 14.00 31.12
C MET A 106 3.87 14.53 32.15
N THR A 107 3.81 15.85 32.37
CA THR A 107 2.86 16.47 33.31
C THR A 107 1.43 16.47 32.75
N LYS A 108 1.28 16.48 31.42
CA LYS A 108 -0.01 16.44 30.73
C LYS A 108 -0.61 15.04 30.58
N LYS A 109 0.15 14.00 30.92
CA LYS A 109 -0.29 12.59 30.84
C LYS A 109 -1.62 12.36 31.56
N ASP A 110 -1.72 12.78 32.82
CA ASP A 110 -2.91 12.52 33.63
C ASP A 110 -4.11 13.33 33.14
N TYR A 111 -3.87 14.54 32.63
CA TYR A 111 -4.88 15.36 31.98
C TYR A 111 -5.47 14.67 30.73
N ILE A 112 -4.60 14.15 29.84
CA ILE A 112 -5.03 13.44 28.62
C ILE A 112 -5.85 12.20 28.99
N MET A 113 -5.32 11.39 29.90
CA MET A 113 -5.98 10.16 30.36
C MET A 113 -7.35 10.45 30.96
N THR A 114 -7.44 11.45 31.85
CA THR A 114 -8.70 11.83 32.51
C THR A 114 -9.69 12.41 31.51
N SER A 115 -9.22 13.20 30.54
CA SER A 115 -10.06 13.77 29.48
C SER A 115 -10.68 12.69 28.60
N LEU A 116 -9.91 11.68 28.18
CA LEU A 116 -10.42 10.56 27.38
C LEU A 116 -11.53 9.77 28.10
N ILE A 117 -11.38 9.58 29.41
CA ILE A 117 -12.38 8.92 30.25
C ILE A 117 -13.64 9.79 30.36
N ASN A 118 -13.50 11.09 30.61
CA ASN A 118 -14.61 12.02 30.80
C ASN A 118 -15.45 12.24 29.52
N LEU A 119 -14.87 12.03 28.34
CA LEU A 119 -15.58 12.07 27.06
C LEU A 119 -16.55 10.90 26.84
N ASN A 120 -16.74 10.01 27.83
CA ASN A 120 -17.61 8.83 27.74
C ASN A 120 -17.29 7.95 26.52
N THR A 121 -15.99 7.77 26.24
CA THR A 121 -15.51 6.98 25.09
C THR A 121 -15.41 5.49 25.38
N LEU A 122 -15.51 5.07 26.65
CA LEU A 122 -15.46 3.66 27.07
C LEU A 122 -16.87 3.05 27.08
N PRO A 123 -17.01 1.74 26.79
CA PRO A 123 -18.30 1.05 26.81
C PRO A 123 -18.89 1.02 28.22
N LYS A 124 -20.22 1.09 28.30
CA LYS A 124 -20.99 1.00 29.55
C LYS A 124 -21.69 -0.35 29.64
N PHE A 125 -21.53 -1.00 30.78
CA PHE A 125 -22.14 -2.29 31.12
C PHE A 125 -23.19 -2.09 32.22
N LYS A 126 -24.05 -3.09 32.40
CA LYS A 126 -25.02 -3.11 33.52
C LYS A 126 -24.32 -3.23 34.88
N ASP A 127 -23.21 -3.96 34.93
CA ASP A 127 -22.43 -4.17 36.15
C ASP A 127 -21.47 -2.99 36.42
N ASN A 128 -21.67 -2.32 37.56
CA ASN A 128 -20.82 -1.23 38.02
C ASN A 128 -19.40 -1.67 38.36
N LEU A 129 -19.20 -2.91 38.83
CA LEU A 129 -17.88 -3.47 39.08
C LEU A 129 -17.07 -3.54 37.79
N LEU A 130 -17.68 -4.06 36.72
CA LEU A 130 -17.06 -4.14 35.39
C LEU A 130 -16.76 -2.76 34.82
N ASN A 131 -17.70 -1.81 34.92
CA ASN A 131 -17.48 -0.42 34.47
C ASN A 131 -16.26 0.21 35.15
N ASN A 132 -16.14 0.07 36.48
CA ASN A 132 -14.99 0.57 37.23
C ASN A 132 -13.68 -0.12 36.80
N SER A 133 -13.74 -1.43 36.56
CA SER A 133 -12.59 -2.23 36.14
C SER A 133 -12.11 -1.85 34.74
N VAL A 134 -13.02 -1.56 33.80
CA VAL A 134 -12.71 -1.05 32.45
C VAL A 134 -11.95 0.26 32.51
N VAL A 135 -12.40 1.20 33.36
CA VAL A 135 -11.71 2.48 33.54
C VAL A 135 -10.31 2.27 34.12
N GLU A 136 -10.16 1.41 35.12
CA GLU A 136 -8.86 1.20 35.78
C GLU A 136 -7.88 0.41 34.90
N ALA A 137 -8.37 -0.59 34.15
CA ALA A 137 -7.60 -1.32 33.16
C ALA A 137 -7.10 -0.38 32.04
N PHE A 138 -7.96 0.53 31.55
CA PHE A 138 -7.57 1.53 30.56
C PHE A 138 -6.44 2.43 31.07
N LYS A 139 -6.56 2.96 32.30
CA LYS A 139 -5.49 3.79 32.90
C LYS A 139 -4.18 3.02 33.01
N THR A 140 -4.24 1.78 33.50
CA THR A 140 -3.06 0.93 33.68
C THR A 140 -2.32 0.71 32.36
N VAL A 141 -3.06 0.36 31.31
CA VAL A 141 -2.49 0.11 29.98
C VAL A 141 -2.00 1.39 29.30
N PHE A 142 -2.74 2.49 29.43
CA PHE A 142 -2.31 3.81 28.95
C PHE A 142 -1.00 4.26 29.60
N ASN A 143 -0.89 4.08 30.91
CA ASN A 143 0.33 4.37 31.66
C ASN A 143 1.49 3.48 31.25
N LEU A 144 1.22 2.19 31.08
CA LEU A 144 2.22 1.21 30.63
C LEU A 144 2.77 1.59 29.25
N TYR A 145 1.90 1.97 28.31
CA TYR A 145 2.31 2.43 26.98
C TYR A 145 3.26 3.62 27.06
N ILE A 146 2.89 4.65 27.83
CA ILE A 146 3.71 5.87 27.95
C ILE A 146 5.09 5.58 28.53
N ILE A 147 5.19 4.67 29.49
CA ILE A 147 6.47 4.32 30.14
C ILE A 147 7.36 3.48 29.23
N ARG A 148 6.78 2.63 28.37
CA ARG A 148 7.52 1.67 27.54
C ARG A 148 7.87 2.21 26.16
N GLU A 149 7.11 3.16 25.64
CA GLU A 149 7.31 3.70 24.30
C GLU A 149 8.45 4.74 24.28
N GLN A 150 9.43 4.54 23.38
CA GLN A 150 10.54 5.48 23.21
C GLN A 150 10.10 6.71 22.40
N ASN A 151 10.65 7.87 22.74
CA ASN A 151 10.40 9.15 22.05
C ASN A 151 8.89 9.43 21.89
N ILE A 152 8.16 9.39 23.01
CA ILE A 152 6.72 9.57 23.00
C ILE A 152 6.33 11.02 22.68
N ASN A 153 5.35 11.18 21.81
CA ASN A 153 4.80 12.48 21.42
C ASN A 153 3.26 12.42 21.37
N ILE A 154 2.62 13.57 21.19
CA ILE A 154 1.15 13.67 21.19
C ILE A 154 0.51 12.81 20.09
N THR A 155 1.14 12.72 18.92
CA THR A 155 0.66 11.92 17.79
C THR A 155 0.67 10.43 18.09
N LYS A 156 1.75 9.91 18.70
CA LYS A 156 1.84 8.51 19.15
C LYS A 156 0.76 8.20 20.19
N ILE A 157 0.57 9.08 21.18
CA ILE A 157 -0.45 8.93 22.23
C ILE A 157 -1.85 8.95 21.63
N LYS A 158 -2.16 9.90 20.73
CA LYS A 158 -3.44 10.00 20.03
C LYS A 158 -3.72 8.71 19.24
N ASN A 159 -2.76 8.27 18.43
CA ASN A 159 -2.89 7.05 17.62
C ASN A 159 -3.09 5.80 18.48
N PHE A 160 -2.32 5.65 19.56
CA PHE A 160 -2.49 4.53 20.49
C PHE A 160 -3.87 4.56 21.17
N SER A 161 -4.28 5.71 21.69
CA SER A 161 -5.55 5.90 22.38
C SER A 161 -6.73 5.54 21.49
N LEU A 162 -6.74 6.04 20.24
CA LEU A 162 -7.81 5.77 19.29
C LEU A 162 -7.91 4.29 18.93
N LYS A 163 -6.77 3.63 18.70
CA LYS A 163 -6.72 2.18 18.41
C LYS A 163 -7.24 1.37 19.60
N LEU A 164 -6.74 1.66 20.80
CA LEU A 164 -7.13 0.98 22.01
C LEU A 164 -8.63 1.17 22.30
N LEU A 165 -9.14 2.40 22.29
CA LEU A 165 -10.56 2.70 22.52
C LEU A 165 -11.45 2.02 21.48
N THR A 166 -11.03 1.98 20.21
CA THR A 166 -11.77 1.29 19.15
C THR A 166 -11.89 -0.21 19.43
N TRP A 167 -10.80 -0.86 19.83
CA TRP A 167 -10.83 -2.28 20.17
C TRP A 167 -11.62 -2.55 21.45
N ILE A 168 -11.49 -1.70 22.47
CA ILE A 168 -12.27 -1.81 23.71
C ILE A 168 -13.77 -1.78 23.39
N ASN A 169 -14.23 -0.80 22.60
CA ASN A 169 -15.65 -0.68 22.23
C ASN A 169 -16.14 -1.81 21.32
N LYS A 170 -15.26 -2.39 20.49
CA LYS A 170 -15.64 -3.46 19.57
C LYS A 170 -15.73 -4.83 20.25
N TYR A 171 -14.80 -5.15 21.15
CA TYR A 171 -14.61 -6.52 21.64
C TYR A 171 -15.04 -6.71 23.09
N THR A 172 -14.92 -5.70 23.95
CA THR A 172 -15.32 -5.83 25.36
C THR A 172 -16.83 -6.05 25.50
N PRO A 173 -17.72 -5.31 24.78
CA PRO A 173 -19.15 -5.60 24.80
C PRO A 173 -19.50 -7.02 24.33
N LYS A 174 -18.79 -7.53 23.32
CA LYS A 174 -19.01 -8.90 22.81
C LYS A 174 -18.73 -9.96 23.87
N LEU A 175 -17.64 -9.79 24.62
CA LEU A 175 -17.20 -10.74 25.63
C LEU A 175 -17.92 -10.62 26.98
N PHE A 176 -18.34 -9.41 27.37
CA PHE A 176 -18.78 -9.14 28.74
C PHE A 176 -20.24 -8.67 28.90
N ASN A 177 -20.98 -8.33 27.83
CA ASN A 177 -22.34 -7.76 27.99
C ASN A 177 -23.33 -8.67 28.73
N ASN A 178 -23.16 -9.98 28.63
CA ASN A 178 -24.05 -10.98 29.25
C ASN A 178 -23.32 -11.80 30.33
N PHE A 179 -22.23 -11.27 30.88
CA PHE A 179 -21.41 -11.95 31.88
C PHE A 179 -21.38 -11.14 33.19
N GLU A 180 -21.62 -11.82 34.30
CA GLU A 180 -21.58 -11.23 35.64
C GLU A 180 -20.82 -12.17 36.58
N TYR A 181 -19.82 -11.63 37.28
CA TYR A 181 -19.05 -12.39 38.29
C TYR A 181 -19.89 -12.76 39.52
N SER A 182 -20.99 -12.05 39.76
CA SER A 182 -21.93 -12.25 40.87
C SER A 182 -23.01 -13.30 40.58
N ASN A 183 -23.05 -13.90 39.39
CA ASN A 183 -24.15 -14.78 39.01
C ASN A 183 -24.10 -16.12 39.77
N SER A 184 -25.24 -16.56 40.31
CA SER A 184 -25.40 -17.76 41.15
C SER A 184 -25.48 -19.07 40.33
N LYS A 185 -24.69 -19.18 39.24
CA LYS A 185 -24.59 -20.42 38.46
C LYS A 185 -23.58 -21.35 39.11
N THR A 186 -23.87 -22.64 39.08
CA THR A 186 -23.01 -23.71 39.64
C THR A 186 -21.63 -23.77 39.00
N GLU A 187 -21.47 -23.34 37.74
CA GLU A 187 -20.15 -23.21 37.09
C GLU A 187 -19.99 -21.85 36.37
N ILE A 188 -19.09 -21.00 36.89
CA ILE A 188 -18.75 -19.69 36.30
C ILE A 188 -17.54 -19.84 35.38
N TYR A 189 -17.71 -19.55 34.09
CA TYR A 189 -16.63 -19.46 33.10
C TYR A 189 -16.39 -18.00 32.74
N ASN A 190 -15.19 -17.49 33.01
CA ASN A 190 -14.79 -16.15 32.54
C ASN A 190 -14.60 -16.13 31.01
N PRO A 191 -14.67 -14.93 30.40
CA PRO A 191 -14.34 -14.75 28.99
C PRO A 191 -12.95 -15.28 28.62
N LYS A 192 -12.81 -15.77 27.38
CA LYS A 192 -11.59 -16.41 26.86
C LYS A 192 -11.25 -15.89 25.47
N LEU A 193 -9.96 -15.67 25.23
CA LEU A 193 -9.44 -15.20 23.95
C LEU A 193 -8.29 -16.07 23.46
N ILE A 194 -8.40 -16.57 22.23
CA ILE A 194 -7.27 -17.13 21.47
C ILE A 194 -6.80 -16.11 20.45
N PHE A 195 -5.53 -15.71 20.56
CA PHE A 195 -4.85 -14.91 19.55
C PHE A 195 -3.80 -15.78 18.87
N TYR A 196 -4.07 -16.16 17.62
CA TYR A 196 -3.18 -17.01 16.83
C TYR A 196 -2.49 -16.20 15.74
N GLY A 197 -1.17 -16.22 15.75
CA GLY A 197 -0.34 -15.68 14.68
C GLY A 197 0.57 -14.53 15.10
N ASN A 198 1.01 -13.74 14.12
CA ASN A 198 1.93 -12.63 14.38
C ASN A 198 1.20 -11.50 15.11
N ILE A 199 1.83 -10.96 16.16
CA ILE A 199 1.24 -9.92 17.01
C ILE A 199 2.04 -8.62 16.92
N LYS A 200 1.33 -7.49 16.84
CA LYS A 200 1.90 -6.14 16.85
C LYS A 200 1.92 -5.57 18.27
N ARG A 201 2.81 -4.60 18.53
CA ARG A 201 2.97 -3.94 19.83
C ARG A 201 1.65 -3.45 20.45
N HIS A 202 0.85 -2.70 19.70
CA HIS A 202 -0.42 -2.16 20.23
C HIS A 202 -1.42 -3.26 20.60
N GLU A 203 -1.40 -4.39 19.89
CA GLU A 203 -2.30 -5.52 20.15
C GLU A 203 -1.95 -6.20 21.48
N ILE A 204 -0.66 -6.26 21.84
CA ILE A 204 -0.21 -6.76 23.16
C ILE A 204 -0.83 -5.93 24.29
N TYR A 205 -0.84 -4.60 24.19
CA TYR A 205 -1.48 -3.74 25.18
C TYR A 205 -2.99 -4.00 25.30
N PHE A 206 -3.66 -4.32 24.20
CA PHE A 206 -5.07 -4.69 24.23
C PHE A 206 -5.32 -6.06 24.87
N LEU A 207 -4.41 -7.03 24.67
CA LEU A 207 -4.46 -8.29 25.39
C LEU A 207 -4.28 -8.06 26.90
N ILE A 208 -3.30 -7.26 27.31
CA ILE A 208 -3.11 -6.89 28.73
C ILE A 208 -4.37 -6.19 29.28
N PHE A 209 -5.02 -5.32 28.50
CA PHE A 209 -6.28 -4.70 28.90
C PHE A 209 -7.36 -5.75 29.21
N LEU A 210 -7.54 -6.75 28.35
CA LEU A 210 -8.54 -7.80 28.58
C LEU A 210 -8.20 -8.70 29.77
N SER A 211 -6.92 -9.01 30.01
CA SER A 211 -6.53 -9.82 31.18
C SER A 211 -6.80 -9.07 32.48
N LEU A 212 -6.65 -7.73 32.49
CA LEU A 212 -7.00 -6.90 33.64
C LEU A 212 -8.50 -6.93 33.98
N LEU A 213 -9.35 -7.27 33.01
CA LEU A 213 -10.79 -7.51 33.22
C LEU A 213 -11.11 -8.94 33.64
N GLY A 214 -10.11 -9.80 33.86
CA GLY A 214 -10.28 -11.20 34.22
C GLY A 214 -10.58 -12.13 33.03
N CYS A 215 -10.22 -11.74 31.80
CA CYS A 215 -10.28 -12.59 30.61
C CYS A 215 -9.06 -13.54 30.58
N ASP A 216 -9.28 -14.83 30.28
CA ASP A 216 -8.17 -15.73 29.96
C ASP A 216 -7.67 -15.48 28.53
N ILE A 217 -6.36 -15.45 28.35
CA ILE A 217 -5.74 -15.14 27.07
C ILE A 217 -4.68 -16.17 26.73
N LEU A 218 -4.82 -16.76 25.56
CA LEU A 218 -3.82 -17.65 24.98
C LEU A 218 -3.30 -17.04 23.68
N TYR A 219 -2.09 -16.49 23.73
CA TYR A 219 -1.35 -16.06 22.56
C TYR A 219 -0.57 -17.24 22.01
N ILE A 220 -0.77 -17.60 20.74
CA ILE A 220 -0.20 -18.79 20.12
C ILE A 220 0.59 -18.38 18.87
N ASN A 221 1.86 -18.75 18.82
CA ASN A 221 2.70 -18.54 17.65
C ASN A 221 3.80 -19.62 17.57
N SER A 222 3.91 -20.29 16.42
CA SER A 222 4.86 -21.39 16.24
C SER A 222 6.31 -20.95 16.01
N HIS A 223 6.55 -19.65 15.75
CA HIS A 223 7.84 -19.12 15.33
C HIS A 223 8.44 -18.12 16.33
N SER A 224 7.69 -17.11 16.75
CA SER A 224 8.21 -15.97 17.52
C SER A 224 7.28 -15.55 18.65
N ASP A 225 7.90 -15.06 19.73
CA ASP A 225 7.24 -14.50 20.92
C ASP A 225 6.84 -13.02 20.75
N GLY A 226 7.10 -12.43 19.58
CA GLY A 226 6.78 -11.04 19.26
C GLY A 226 7.48 -10.03 20.16
N ASP A 227 6.87 -8.85 20.34
CA ASP A 227 7.41 -7.75 21.14
C ASP A 227 7.04 -7.81 22.64
N PHE A 228 6.61 -8.98 23.15
CA PHE A 228 6.22 -9.11 24.56
C PHE A 228 7.37 -8.84 25.53
N ASP A 229 8.60 -9.15 25.15
CA ASP A 229 9.78 -8.90 26.00
C ASP A 229 10.09 -7.39 26.14
N LEU A 230 9.60 -6.54 25.23
CA LEU A 230 9.69 -5.08 25.35
C LEU A 230 8.61 -4.52 26.26
N ILE A 231 7.38 -5.04 26.17
CA ILE A 231 6.19 -4.49 26.84
C ILE A 231 6.02 -5.08 28.25
N ASP A 232 6.09 -6.40 28.37
CA ASP A 232 5.94 -7.19 29.61
C ASP A 232 7.26 -7.89 29.99
N ARG A 233 8.36 -7.14 29.98
CA ARG A 233 9.71 -7.64 30.30
C ARG A 233 9.79 -8.38 31.65
N LYS A 234 9.01 -7.91 32.64
CA LYS A 234 8.97 -8.48 33.99
C LYS A 234 8.01 -9.67 34.11
N LYS A 235 7.33 -10.08 33.03
CA LYS A 235 6.31 -11.14 33.00
C LYS A 235 5.24 -10.94 34.07
N THR A 236 4.85 -9.68 34.25
CA THR A 236 3.86 -9.25 35.24
C THR A 236 2.45 -9.62 34.79
N TYR A 237 2.18 -9.55 33.49
CA TYR A 237 0.85 -9.78 32.93
C TYR A 237 0.72 -11.14 32.26
N SER A 238 1.81 -11.69 31.71
CA SER A 238 1.81 -12.90 30.90
C SER A 238 2.95 -13.86 31.25
N LYS A 239 2.72 -15.16 31.08
CA LYS A 239 3.74 -16.22 31.19
C LYS A 239 4.05 -16.83 29.83
N VAL A 240 5.24 -17.41 29.67
CA VAL A 240 5.66 -18.08 28.43
C VAL A 240 5.68 -19.57 28.66
N PHE A 241 5.07 -20.32 27.73
CA PHE A 241 5.18 -21.76 27.62
C PHE A 241 5.87 -22.07 26.30
N ARG A 242 7.12 -22.55 26.36
CA ARG A 242 7.92 -22.85 25.17
C ARG A 242 7.84 -24.33 24.84
N LEU A 243 7.51 -24.61 23.59
CA LEU A 243 7.48 -25.95 23.01
C LEU A 243 8.86 -26.33 22.43
N PRO A 244 9.12 -27.64 22.23
CA PRO A 244 10.46 -28.12 21.91
C PRO A 244 11.03 -27.64 20.57
N LYS A 245 10.17 -27.22 19.62
CA LYS A 245 10.57 -26.79 18.28
C LYS A 245 9.88 -25.49 17.89
N THR A 246 10.44 -24.80 16.90
CA THR A 246 9.78 -23.68 16.21
C THR A 246 9.58 -24.03 14.74
N ALA A 247 8.49 -23.55 14.14
CA ALA A 247 8.16 -23.78 12.74
C ALA A 247 7.45 -22.54 12.14
N PRO A 248 7.50 -22.34 10.81
CA PRO A 248 6.71 -21.30 10.15
C PRO A 248 5.22 -21.42 10.49
N LEU A 249 4.56 -20.28 10.69
CA LEU A 249 3.16 -20.21 11.08
C LEU A 249 2.26 -20.79 9.97
N LYS A 250 1.53 -21.87 10.28
CA LYS A 250 0.49 -22.44 9.40
C LYS A 250 -0.88 -21.84 9.71
N LYS A 251 -1.89 -22.09 8.88
CA LYS A 251 -3.28 -21.68 9.17
C LYS A 251 -3.80 -22.37 10.44
N PHE A 252 -4.67 -21.69 11.19
CA PHE A 252 -5.35 -22.29 12.34
C PHE A 252 -6.25 -23.44 11.87
N PRO A 253 -6.35 -24.57 12.61
CA PRO A 253 -7.16 -25.71 12.19
C PRO A 253 -8.66 -25.34 12.17
N GLU A 254 -9.33 -25.57 11.04
CA GLU A 254 -10.75 -25.23 10.85
C GLU A 254 -11.68 -26.45 11.01
N ASN A 255 -12.91 -26.19 11.47
CA ASN A 255 -13.97 -27.19 11.58
C ASN A 255 -14.49 -27.57 10.19
N SER A 256 -14.07 -28.71 9.65
CA SER A 256 -14.79 -29.34 8.55
C SER A 256 -16.12 -29.89 9.07
N LYS A 257 -17.22 -29.19 8.81
CA LYS A 257 -18.55 -29.79 8.94
C LYS A 257 -18.63 -30.96 7.96
N LYS A 258 -18.65 -32.18 8.48
CA LYS A 258 -18.92 -33.42 7.74
C LYS A 258 -20.33 -33.36 7.14
N GLU A 259 -20.44 -33.22 5.83
CA GLU A 259 -21.58 -33.72 5.08
C GLU A 259 -21.41 -35.23 4.90
N ASN A 260 -21.86 -36.00 5.88
CA ASN A 260 -22.20 -37.40 5.72
C ASN A 260 -23.73 -37.49 5.67
N VAL A 261 -24.31 -37.55 4.47
CA VAL A 261 -25.68 -38.02 4.25
C VAL A 261 -25.67 -39.00 3.08
N LEU A 262 -25.67 -40.29 3.45
CA LEU A 262 -26.55 -41.34 2.94
C LEU A 262 -26.92 -41.32 1.44
N SER A 263 -26.42 -42.31 0.71
CA SER A 263 -27.23 -43.00 -0.31
C SER A 263 -26.86 -44.48 -0.39
N ILE A 264 -27.63 -45.29 0.35
CA ILE A 264 -27.72 -46.73 0.16
C ILE A 264 -29.11 -47.02 -0.43
N LYS A 265 -29.10 -47.84 -1.49
CA LYS A 265 -30.20 -48.57 -2.15
C LYS A 265 -31.08 -47.78 -3.15
N ASN A 266 -30.95 -48.12 -4.42
CA ASN A 266 -31.80 -49.16 -5.01
C ASN A 266 -31.19 -49.76 -6.29
N ASN A 267 -31.05 -51.09 -6.30
CA ASN A 267 -30.93 -51.92 -7.50
C ASN A 267 -32.35 -52.28 -7.96
N ASN A 268 -32.64 -52.17 -9.27
CA ASN A 268 -33.04 -53.30 -10.12
C ASN A 268 -33.48 -52.85 -11.54
N ILE A 269 -32.75 -53.37 -12.55
CA ILE A 269 -33.18 -54.02 -13.82
C ILE A 269 -34.07 -53.17 -14.77
N ILE A 270 -33.70 -52.90 -16.04
CA ILE A 270 -33.77 -53.81 -17.22
C ILE A 270 -32.76 -53.42 -18.32
N ASN A 271 -32.21 -54.47 -18.94
CA ASN A 271 -31.29 -54.60 -20.07
C ASN A 271 -31.61 -53.77 -21.35
N THR A 272 -30.59 -53.41 -22.15
CA THR A 272 -30.11 -54.26 -23.28
C THR A 272 -28.87 -53.69 -23.99
N SER A 273 -27.90 -54.59 -24.18
CA SER A 273 -26.89 -54.69 -25.26
C SER A 273 -26.01 -53.48 -25.60
N ASN A 274 -24.75 -53.53 -25.17
CA ASN A 274 -23.63 -53.64 -26.13
C ASN A 274 -22.35 -54.19 -25.49
N LYS A 275 -21.66 -55.01 -26.28
CA LYS A 275 -20.55 -55.94 -26.02
C LYS A 275 -19.58 -55.61 -24.88
N ASN A 276 -19.47 -56.58 -23.96
CA ASN A 276 -18.44 -56.71 -22.93
C ASN A 276 -17.01 -56.73 -23.51
N LEU A 277 -16.20 -55.73 -23.17
CA LEU A 277 -14.78 -55.90 -22.91
C LEU A 277 -14.65 -56.18 -21.40
N LYS A 278 -14.62 -57.47 -21.02
CA LYS A 278 -14.22 -57.85 -19.65
C LYS A 278 -12.71 -57.65 -19.54
N ILE A 279 -12.28 -56.52 -18.99
CA ILE A 279 -10.91 -56.33 -18.51
C ILE A 279 -10.93 -56.68 -17.02
N THR A 280 -10.21 -57.75 -16.67
CA THR A 280 -10.04 -58.25 -15.29
C THR A 280 -8.71 -57.84 -14.66
N GLU A 281 -7.90 -57.01 -15.32
CA GLU A 281 -6.62 -56.54 -14.79
C GLU A 281 -6.70 -55.06 -14.41
N GLU A 282 -6.68 -54.77 -13.11
CA GLU A 282 -6.43 -53.42 -12.61
C GLU A 282 -5.00 -53.00 -12.99
N ILE A 283 -4.85 -51.92 -13.76
CA ILE A 283 -3.53 -51.34 -14.05
C ILE A 283 -2.98 -50.73 -12.76
N ASN A 284 -2.11 -51.49 -12.08
CA ASN A 284 -1.36 -51.07 -10.91
C ASN A 284 0.05 -51.67 -10.99
N PHE A 285 1.09 -50.82 -10.99
CA PHE A 285 2.47 -51.26 -11.12
C PHE A 285 3.18 -51.18 -9.77
N GLU A 286 3.94 -52.22 -9.41
CA GLU A 286 4.67 -52.27 -8.13
C GLU A 286 5.99 -51.47 -8.16
N ASN A 287 6.59 -51.29 -9.34
CA ASN A 287 7.89 -50.61 -9.54
C ASN A 287 7.71 -49.25 -10.24
N ILE A 288 7.40 -48.22 -9.45
CA ILE A 288 7.23 -46.83 -9.92
C ILE A 288 8.07 -45.84 -9.11
N ILE A 289 8.27 -44.65 -9.69
CA ILE A 289 8.87 -43.50 -9.02
C ILE A 289 7.89 -42.97 -7.97
N ASN A 290 8.34 -42.97 -6.72
CA ASN A 290 7.62 -42.37 -5.62
C ASN A 290 8.21 -40.99 -5.33
N THR A 291 7.36 -39.98 -5.19
CA THR A 291 7.80 -38.59 -4.98
C THR A 291 7.39 -38.08 -3.61
N SER A 292 8.28 -37.31 -2.98
CA SER A 292 8.02 -36.67 -1.69
C SER A 292 8.21 -35.15 -1.79
N LEU A 293 7.16 -34.38 -1.46
CA LEU A 293 7.16 -32.93 -1.63
C LEU A 293 7.89 -32.21 -0.48
N LYS A 294 9.06 -31.64 -0.76
CA LYS A 294 9.93 -31.00 0.24
C LYS A 294 9.52 -29.58 0.61
N THR A 295 9.75 -29.18 1.86
CA THR A 295 9.70 -27.78 2.29
C THR A 295 11.06 -27.13 2.06
N SER A 296 11.09 -25.88 1.61
CA SER A 296 12.31 -25.12 1.35
C SER A 296 12.23 -23.77 2.06
N ASN A 297 13.35 -23.34 2.65
CA ASN A 297 13.52 -21.99 3.19
C ASN A 297 14.22 -21.06 2.19
N ASN A 298 15.05 -21.62 1.29
CA ASN A 298 15.68 -20.91 0.19
C ASN A 298 15.48 -21.69 -1.11
N LEU A 299 14.32 -21.49 -1.74
CA LEU A 299 13.86 -22.28 -2.89
C LEU A 299 14.83 -22.24 -4.07
N PHE A 300 15.38 -21.06 -4.34
CA PHE A 300 16.25 -20.85 -5.50
C PHE A 300 17.62 -21.53 -5.34
N GLU A 301 18.06 -21.78 -4.11
CA GLU A 301 19.26 -22.59 -3.83
C GLU A 301 18.92 -24.08 -3.73
N ASP A 302 17.87 -24.42 -2.99
CA ASP A 302 17.48 -25.82 -2.73
C ASP A 302 17.15 -26.58 -4.02
N ILE A 303 16.52 -25.93 -5.00
CA ILE A 303 16.19 -26.54 -6.30
C ILE A 303 17.44 -26.92 -7.11
N THR A 304 18.56 -26.22 -6.88
CA THR A 304 19.85 -26.51 -7.52
C THR A 304 20.66 -27.56 -6.76
N THR A 305 20.17 -28.06 -5.62
CA THR A 305 20.86 -29.08 -4.83
C THR A 305 20.70 -30.47 -5.46
N PRO A 306 21.77 -31.27 -5.60
CA PRO A 306 21.71 -32.66 -6.08
C PRO A 306 20.75 -33.54 -5.25
N LEU A 307 20.02 -34.45 -5.91
CA LEU A 307 19.08 -35.39 -5.29
C LEU A 307 19.73 -36.23 -4.18
N ASN A 308 20.94 -36.74 -4.41
CA ASN A 308 21.68 -37.56 -3.44
C ASN A 308 22.07 -36.78 -2.17
N LYS A 309 22.03 -35.45 -2.19
CA LYS A 309 22.22 -34.58 -1.01
C LYS A 309 20.91 -34.18 -0.35
N ARG A 310 19.75 -34.47 -0.96
CA ARG A 310 18.44 -34.16 -0.39
C ARG A 310 17.99 -35.24 0.59
N SER A 311 17.53 -34.82 1.76
CA SER A 311 17.01 -35.76 2.76
C SER A 311 15.77 -36.51 2.27
N GLY A 312 15.80 -37.83 2.35
CA GLY A 312 14.74 -38.74 1.91
C GLY A 312 14.90 -39.32 0.51
N PHE A 313 16.02 -39.06 -0.17
CA PHE A 313 16.34 -39.72 -1.44
C PHE A 313 16.74 -41.18 -1.24
N ILE A 314 16.10 -42.07 -2.00
CA ILE A 314 16.42 -43.49 -2.08
C ILE A 314 16.48 -43.85 -3.56
N SER A 315 17.60 -44.39 -4.05
CA SER A 315 17.76 -44.76 -5.46
C SER A 315 17.33 -46.20 -5.78
N HIS A 316 17.45 -47.14 -4.82
CA HIS A 316 17.12 -48.56 -4.99
C HIS A 316 16.53 -49.17 -3.71
N PRO A 317 15.70 -50.24 -3.79
CA PRO A 317 15.25 -50.92 -5.02
C PRO A 317 14.10 -50.20 -5.75
N ILE A 318 13.35 -49.33 -5.07
CA ILE A 318 12.28 -48.51 -5.65
C ILE A 318 12.62 -47.04 -5.37
N PRO A 319 12.72 -46.17 -6.40
CA PRO A 319 13.19 -44.81 -6.21
C PRO A 319 12.19 -43.94 -5.43
N ILE A 320 12.66 -43.30 -4.37
CA ILE A 320 11.95 -42.24 -3.64
C ILE A 320 12.66 -40.91 -3.90
N ILE A 321 12.00 -40.03 -4.63
CA ILE A 321 12.57 -38.77 -5.14
C ILE A 321 12.01 -37.57 -4.35
N PRO A 322 12.85 -36.86 -3.57
CA PRO A 322 12.47 -35.61 -2.93
C PRO A 322 12.44 -34.48 -3.95
N ILE A 323 11.25 -33.95 -4.20
CA ILE A 323 10.99 -32.91 -5.21
C ILE A 323 10.59 -31.57 -4.58
N TYR A 324 10.87 -30.49 -5.30
CA TYR A 324 10.34 -29.16 -5.02
C TYR A 324 9.30 -28.80 -6.07
N PHE A 325 8.03 -28.65 -5.67
CA PHE A 325 6.98 -28.07 -6.51
C PHE A 325 6.39 -26.84 -5.82
N TYR A 326 6.76 -25.65 -6.29
CA TYR A 326 6.38 -24.36 -5.71
C TYR A 326 5.69 -23.43 -6.70
N ARG A 327 4.74 -22.66 -6.17
CA ARG A 327 4.06 -21.54 -6.80
C ARG A 327 4.55 -20.27 -6.13
N TYR A 328 5.34 -19.48 -6.84
CA TYR A 328 5.98 -18.26 -6.39
C TYR A 328 5.15 -17.07 -6.90
N ILE A 329 4.30 -16.53 -6.01
CA ILE A 329 3.25 -15.58 -6.38
C ILE A 329 3.53 -14.20 -5.78
N GLY A 330 3.58 -13.17 -6.63
CA GLY A 330 3.85 -11.79 -6.24
C GLY A 330 5.26 -11.31 -6.61
N ILE A 331 5.66 -10.17 -6.05
CA ILE A 331 7.00 -9.56 -6.20
C ILE A 331 7.53 -9.07 -4.85
N ASN A 332 8.85 -8.91 -4.75
CA ASN A 332 9.51 -8.35 -3.55
C ASN A 332 9.18 -6.86 -3.37
N GLU A 333 9.60 -6.29 -2.23
CA GLU A 333 9.44 -4.86 -1.96
C GLU A 333 10.08 -3.97 -3.04
N ILE A 334 11.25 -4.41 -3.54
CA ILE A 334 12.00 -3.80 -4.64
C ILE A 334 11.77 -4.67 -5.87
N GLU A 335 11.08 -4.11 -6.88
CA GLU A 335 10.69 -4.84 -8.08
C GLU A 335 11.91 -5.25 -8.92
N GLU A 336 12.90 -4.38 -9.04
CA GLU A 336 14.14 -4.62 -9.78
C GLU A 336 14.96 -5.77 -9.17
N GLU A 337 14.96 -5.89 -7.85
CA GLU A 337 15.65 -6.97 -7.13
C GLU A 337 15.00 -8.33 -7.42
N TYR A 338 13.67 -8.40 -7.40
CA TYR A 338 12.92 -9.59 -7.77
C TYR A 338 13.26 -10.07 -9.19
N TYR A 339 13.27 -9.17 -10.18
CA TYR A 339 13.63 -9.53 -11.55
C TYR A 339 15.11 -9.95 -11.68
N ASN A 340 16.01 -9.34 -10.92
CA ASN A 340 17.41 -9.78 -10.87
C ASN A 340 17.56 -11.19 -10.29
N GLU A 341 16.79 -11.53 -9.25
CA GLU A 341 16.77 -12.89 -8.68
C GLU A 341 16.29 -13.92 -9.72
N LEU A 342 15.22 -13.62 -10.46
CA LEU A 342 14.71 -14.49 -11.52
C LEU A 342 15.74 -14.71 -12.64
N PHE A 343 16.40 -13.64 -13.08
CA PHE A 343 17.45 -13.72 -14.10
C PHE A 343 18.62 -14.60 -13.63
N ARG A 344 19.09 -14.41 -12.39
CA ARG A 344 20.17 -15.21 -11.79
C ARG A 344 19.77 -16.68 -11.65
N LEU A 345 18.53 -16.94 -11.26
CA LEU A 345 17.99 -18.30 -11.16
C LEU A 345 18.00 -19.00 -12.52
N ASP A 346 17.44 -18.37 -13.55
CA ASP A 346 17.41 -18.93 -14.91
C ASP A 346 18.81 -19.21 -15.46
N LYS A 347 19.76 -18.30 -15.21
CA LYS A 347 21.17 -18.49 -15.56
C LYS A 347 21.80 -19.70 -14.85
N LYS A 348 21.47 -19.92 -13.57
CA LYS A 348 21.91 -21.12 -12.82
C LYS A 348 21.26 -22.39 -13.38
N LEU A 349 19.96 -22.37 -13.64
CA LEU A 349 19.22 -23.54 -14.13
C LEU A 349 19.62 -23.95 -15.55
N SER A 350 19.98 -22.98 -16.39
CA SER A 350 20.47 -23.23 -17.76
C SER A 350 21.77 -24.03 -17.82
N GLN A 351 22.53 -24.11 -16.72
CA GLN A 351 23.72 -24.95 -16.62
C GLN A 351 23.41 -26.45 -16.59
N PHE A 352 22.15 -26.84 -16.35
CA PHE A 352 21.71 -28.24 -16.36
C PHE A 352 21.35 -28.76 -17.76
N GLU A 353 21.48 -27.92 -18.81
CA GLU A 353 21.26 -28.28 -20.21
C GLU A 353 19.94 -29.05 -20.43
N ASN A 354 20.02 -30.31 -20.86
CA ASN A 354 18.87 -31.15 -21.20
C ASN A 354 17.96 -31.48 -19.99
N LEU A 355 18.40 -31.21 -18.76
CA LEU A 355 17.61 -31.39 -17.55
C LEU A 355 16.80 -30.13 -17.19
N TYR A 356 16.84 -29.06 -17.98
CA TYR A 356 16.11 -27.82 -17.69
C TYR A 356 15.23 -27.38 -18.86
N ILE A 357 13.95 -27.13 -18.57
CA ILE A 357 13.01 -26.52 -19.52
C ILE A 357 12.39 -25.28 -18.89
N LYS A 358 12.34 -24.21 -19.68
CA LYS A 358 11.67 -22.96 -19.34
C LYS A 358 10.48 -22.69 -20.26
N PHE A 359 9.35 -22.37 -19.66
CA PHE A 359 8.18 -21.82 -20.34
C PHE A 359 7.98 -20.37 -19.89
N THR A 360 8.06 -19.41 -20.82
CA THR A 360 7.71 -18.00 -20.58
C THR A 360 6.33 -17.64 -21.13
N ASP A 361 5.74 -18.58 -21.87
CA ASP A 361 4.45 -18.49 -22.52
C ASP A 361 3.71 -19.82 -22.34
N ARG A 362 2.51 -19.92 -22.90
CA ARG A 362 1.70 -21.14 -22.89
C ARG A 362 2.48 -22.32 -23.46
N ILE A 363 2.28 -23.50 -22.90
CA ILE A 363 2.93 -24.72 -23.41
C ILE A 363 2.37 -24.99 -24.82
N PRO A 364 3.22 -25.01 -25.87
CA PRO A 364 2.79 -25.25 -27.23
C PRO A 364 1.96 -26.53 -27.36
N ALA A 365 0.94 -26.48 -28.22
CA ALA A 365 0.23 -27.70 -28.61
C ALA A 365 1.09 -28.47 -29.60
N ILE A 366 1.31 -29.77 -29.34
CA ILE A 366 2.13 -30.63 -30.20
C ILE A 366 1.20 -31.42 -31.12
N ALA A 367 1.37 -31.24 -32.43
CA ALA A 367 0.67 -32.02 -33.43
C ALA A 367 1.48 -33.29 -33.75
N ASN A 368 1.23 -34.37 -33.00
CA ASN A 368 1.86 -35.66 -33.25
C ASN A 368 0.92 -36.56 -34.10
N ASN A 369 1.10 -36.53 -35.43
CA ASN A 369 0.29 -37.30 -36.36
C ASN A 369 0.41 -38.82 -36.13
N GLU A 370 1.56 -39.29 -35.69
CA GLU A 370 1.78 -40.70 -35.37
C GLU A 370 0.94 -41.14 -34.16
N LEU A 371 0.95 -40.35 -33.08
CA LEU A 371 0.11 -40.56 -31.89
C LEU A 371 -1.38 -40.55 -32.25
N ILE A 372 -1.81 -39.57 -33.07
CA ILE A 372 -3.20 -39.46 -33.50
C ILE A 372 -3.61 -40.70 -34.28
N ASN A 373 -2.75 -41.20 -35.18
CA ASN A 373 -3.03 -42.41 -35.96
C ASN A 373 -3.09 -43.67 -35.07
N LYS A 374 -2.13 -43.85 -34.15
CA LYS A 374 -2.09 -44.99 -33.21
C LYS A 374 -3.32 -45.04 -32.30
N THR A 375 -3.85 -43.88 -31.92
CA THR A 375 -4.97 -43.78 -30.98
C THR A 375 -6.34 -43.66 -31.65
N ASN A 376 -6.43 -43.53 -32.99
CA ASN A 376 -7.68 -43.23 -33.68
C ASN A 376 -8.74 -44.34 -33.53
N SER A 377 -8.30 -45.60 -33.50
CA SER A 377 -9.17 -46.77 -33.30
C SER A 377 -9.75 -46.83 -31.88
N ILE A 378 -9.00 -46.38 -30.87
CA ILE A 378 -9.39 -46.43 -29.44
C ILE A 378 -10.71 -45.70 -29.20
N TRP A 379 -10.86 -44.52 -29.81
CA TRP A 379 -12.04 -43.67 -29.58
C TRP A 379 -13.34 -44.27 -30.09
N LYS A 380 -13.29 -45.24 -31.02
CA LYS A 380 -14.47 -45.95 -31.54
C LYS A 380 -15.04 -46.96 -30.53
N HIS A 381 -14.32 -47.26 -29.45
CA HIS A 381 -14.77 -48.16 -28.39
C HIS A 381 -15.62 -47.47 -27.32
N PHE A 382 -15.84 -46.16 -27.41
CA PHE A 382 -16.58 -45.37 -26.43
C PHE A 382 -17.72 -44.61 -27.12
N ASP A 383 -18.97 -44.90 -26.76
CA ASP A 383 -20.14 -44.13 -27.23
C ASP A 383 -20.42 -42.94 -26.30
N ASN A 384 -20.45 -43.19 -24.99
CA ASN A 384 -20.52 -42.18 -23.92
C ASN A 384 -19.39 -42.45 -22.91
N PHE A 385 -18.72 -41.38 -22.46
CA PHE A 385 -17.59 -41.48 -21.53
C PHE A 385 -17.98 -41.22 -20.08
N ASP A 386 -17.62 -42.13 -19.17
CA ASP A 386 -17.74 -41.95 -17.72
C ASP A 386 -16.43 -42.23 -16.97
N SER A 387 -16.38 -41.90 -15.68
CA SER A 387 -15.17 -42.06 -14.86
C SER A 387 -14.74 -43.51 -14.64
N SER A 388 -15.65 -44.49 -14.78
CA SER A 388 -15.33 -45.92 -14.61
C SER A 388 -14.56 -46.49 -15.79
N GLN A 389 -14.57 -45.81 -16.94
CA GLN A 389 -13.91 -46.23 -18.17
C GLN A 389 -12.45 -45.75 -18.29
N ILE A 390 -11.92 -45.02 -17.30
CA ILE A 390 -10.53 -44.50 -17.33
C ILE A 390 -9.53 -45.65 -17.38
N ASP A 391 -9.75 -46.73 -16.62
CA ASP A 391 -8.89 -47.91 -16.63
C ASP A 391 -8.84 -48.58 -18.00
N VAL A 392 -10.00 -48.74 -18.64
CA VAL A 392 -10.13 -49.29 -19.99
C VAL A 392 -9.40 -48.41 -21.00
N LEU A 393 -9.54 -47.08 -20.90
CA LEU A 393 -8.90 -46.13 -21.80
C LEU A 393 -7.36 -46.21 -21.69
N VAL A 394 -6.82 -46.24 -20.47
CA VAL A 394 -5.38 -46.35 -20.24
C VAL A 394 -4.83 -47.69 -20.72
N TYR A 395 -5.58 -48.79 -20.52
CA TYR A 395 -5.23 -50.11 -21.06
C TYR A 395 -5.14 -50.07 -22.59
N LEU A 396 -6.13 -49.50 -23.27
CA LEU A 396 -6.14 -49.40 -24.73
C LEU A 396 -4.98 -48.53 -25.25
N PHE A 397 -4.62 -47.45 -24.56
CA PHE A 397 -3.43 -46.66 -24.91
C PHE A 397 -2.12 -47.44 -24.78
N LYS A 398 -2.01 -48.32 -23.78
CA LYS A 398 -0.85 -49.20 -23.60
C LYS A 398 -0.77 -50.22 -24.74
N GLU A 399 -1.88 -50.87 -25.08
CA GLU A 399 -1.93 -51.87 -26.16
C GLU A 399 -1.67 -51.25 -27.55
N SER A 400 -2.09 -50.00 -27.78
CA SER A 400 -1.86 -49.29 -29.04
C SER A 400 -0.46 -48.69 -29.16
N ASP A 401 0.43 -48.93 -28.20
CA ASP A 401 1.77 -48.32 -28.13
C ASP A 401 1.77 -46.78 -28.18
N ALA A 402 0.79 -46.17 -27.48
CA ALA A 402 0.62 -44.72 -27.43
C ALA A 402 1.42 -44.04 -26.31
N PHE A 403 2.10 -44.80 -25.45
CA PHE A 403 3.01 -44.25 -24.44
C PHE A 403 4.46 -44.33 -24.92
N ILE A 404 5.31 -43.45 -24.40
CA ILE A 404 6.75 -43.49 -24.68
C ILE A 404 7.40 -44.76 -24.12
N LYS A 405 8.35 -45.31 -24.87
CA LYS A 405 9.19 -46.45 -24.45
C LYS A 405 10.62 -45.99 -24.25
N THR A 406 11.00 -45.75 -23.00
CA THR A 406 12.38 -45.48 -22.61
C THR A 406 13.11 -46.77 -22.23
N LYS A 407 14.43 -46.72 -22.10
CA LYS A 407 15.24 -47.86 -21.60
C LYS A 407 14.97 -48.19 -20.12
N ASP A 408 14.39 -47.25 -19.37
CA ASP A 408 14.05 -47.42 -17.96
C ASP A 408 12.60 -47.88 -17.79
N ASN A 409 12.42 -49.14 -17.40
CA ASN A 409 11.10 -49.73 -17.19
C ASN A 409 10.35 -49.07 -16.01
N ILE A 410 11.06 -48.57 -14.99
CA ILE A 410 10.46 -47.89 -13.84
C ILE A 410 9.84 -46.57 -14.31
N LEU A 411 10.55 -45.81 -15.15
CA LEU A 411 10.05 -44.57 -15.73
C LEU A 411 8.80 -44.84 -16.61
N ASN A 412 8.85 -45.86 -17.48
CA ASN A 412 7.73 -46.23 -18.33
C ASN A 412 6.47 -46.57 -17.50
N ASN A 413 6.61 -47.40 -16.48
CA ASN A 413 5.50 -47.74 -15.56
C ASN A 413 4.97 -46.50 -14.82
N SER A 414 5.87 -45.62 -14.38
CA SER A 414 5.54 -44.38 -13.68
C SER A 414 4.73 -43.43 -14.56
N ILE A 415 5.05 -43.34 -15.85
CA ILE A 415 4.31 -42.52 -16.82
C ILE A 415 2.88 -43.04 -16.96
N ILE A 416 2.69 -44.33 -17.20
CA ILE A 416 1.35 -44.91 -17.38
C ILE A 416 0.51 -44.72 -16.11
N GLN A 417 1.08 -45.01 -14.94
CA GLN A 417 0.37 -44.90 -13.66
C GLN A 417 0.02 -43.46 -13.30
N ASN A 418 0.96 -42.52 -13.45
CA ASN A 418 0.68 -41.12 -13.15
C ASN A 418 -0.21 -40.46 -14.21
N PHE A 419 -0.20 -40.93 -15.47
CA PHE A 419 -1.15 -40.51 -16.49
C PHE A 419 -2.59 -40.91 -16.10
N LYS A 420 -2.81 -42.16 -15.67
CA LYS A 420 -4.10 -42.61 -15.10
C LYS A 420 -4.53 -41.73 -13.92
N TYR A 421 -3.61 -41.42 -13.00
CA TYR A 421 -3.88 -40.54 -11.86
C TYR A 421 -4.37 -39.15 -12.31
N ILE A 422 -3.70 -38.55 -13.31
CA ILE A 422 -4.05 -37.23 -13.83
C ILE A 422 -5.39 -37.23 -14.59
N LEU A 423 -5.71 -38.28 -15.35
CA LEU A 423 -7.03 -38.42 -15.96
C LEU A 423 -8.14 -38.47 -14.90
N ASN A 424 -7.95 -39.24 -13.83
CA ASN A 424 -8.89 -39.27 -12.71
C ASN A 424 -9.04 -37.89 -12.06
N LEU A 425 -7.94 -37.20 -11.80
CA LEU A 425 -7.96 -35.85 -11.22
C LEU A 425 -8.68 -34.84 -12.13
N TYR A 426 -8.47 -34.93 -13.45
CA TYR A 426 -9.16 -34.10 -14.43
C TYR A 426 -10.67 -34.35 -14.41
N VAL A 427 -11.11 -35.60 -14.48
CA VAL A 427 -12.55 -35.95 -14.50
C VAL A 427 -13.26 -35.56 -13.20
N GLN A 428 -12.57 -35.60 -12.05
CA GLN A 428 -13.12 -35.16 -10.77
C GLN A 428 -13.35 -33.65 -10.68
N ASN A 429 -12.48 -32.87 -11.30
CA ASN A 429 -12.52 -31.41 -11.23
C ASN A 429 -13.36 -30.77 -12.35
N GLU A 430 -13.48 -31.43 -13.51
CA GLU A 430 -14.13 -30.86 -14.68
C GLU A 430 -15.64 -31.10 -14.70
N LYS A 431 -16.41 -30.02 -14.90
CA LYS A 431 -17.88 -30.09 -15.05
C LYS A 431 -18.27 -30.61 -16.44
N ASN A 432 -19.23 -31.53 -16.49
CA ASN A 432 -19.80 -32.10 -17.71
C ASN A 432 -18.71 -32.71 -18.63
N ILE A 433 -18.09 -33.80 -18.18
CA ILE A 433 -17.14 -34.57 -18.97
C ILE A 433 -17.85 -35.24 -20.16
N ASN A 434 -17.20 -35.27 -21.32
CA ASN A 434 -17.65 -36.00 -22.49
C ASN A 434 -16.45 -36.57 -23.26
N LEU A 435 -16.72 -37.46 -24.22
CA LEU A 435 -15.68 -38.15 -24.99
C LEU A 435 -14.75 -37.18 -25.72
N THR A 436 -15.27 -36.08 -26.26
CA THR A 436 -14.46 -35.08 -26.97
C THR A 436 -13.48 -34.37 -26.06
N LYS A 437 -13.91 -33.95 -24.86
CA LYS A 437 -13.05 -33.30 -23.87
C LYS A 437 -11.95 -34.24 -23.39
N ILE A 438 -12.30 -35.48 -23.01
CA ILE A 438 -11.31 -36.45 -22.53
C ILE A 438 -10.33 -36.83 -23.64
N LYS A 439 -10.80 -36.97 -24.89
CA LYS A 439 -9.95 -37.21 -26.05
C LYS A 439 -8.93 -36.10 -26.24
N ASN A 440 -9.40 -34.86 -26.33
CA ASN A 440 -8.52 -33.71 -26.55
C ASN A 440 -7.52 -33.52 -25.40
N PHE A 441 -7.96 -33.73 -24.16
CA PHE A 441 -7.08 -33.67 -22.99
C PHE A 441 -6.02 -34.78 -23.03
N SER A 442 -6.42 -36.03 -23.28
CA SER A 442 -5.52 -37.19 -23.32
C SER A 442 -4.47 -37.05 -24.42
N LEU A 443 -4.88 -36.70 -25.64
CA LEU A 443 -3.96 -36.52 -26.77
C LEU A 443 -2.99 -35.36 -26.51
N LYS A 444 -3.47 -34.26 -25.93
CA LYS A 444 -2.62 -33.11 -25.58
C LYS A 444 -1.58 -33.50 -24.53
N LEU A 445 -2.00 -34.21 -23.48
CA LEU A 445 -1.12 -34.65 -22.41
C LEU A 445 -0.09 -35.67 -22.91
N LEU A 446 -0.51 -36.65 -23.73
CA LEU A 446 0.39 -37.59 -24.39
C LEU A 446 1.39 -36.86 -25.29
N GLY A 447 0.95 -35.90 -26.09
CA GLY A 447 1.84 -35.07 -26.91
C GLY A 447 2.92 -34.40 -26.07
N TRP A 448 2.54 -33.76 -24.95
CA TRP A 448 3.49 -33.14 -24.03
C TRP A 448 4.45 -34.14 -23.38
N ILE A 449 3.99 -35.35 -23.05
CA ILE A 449 4.86 -36.42 -22.55
C ILE A 449 5.90 -36.81 -23.62
N TYR A 450 5.48 -36.99 -24.88
CA TYR A 450 6.41 -37.30 -25.97
C TYR A 450 7.49 -36.25 -26.13
N GLU A 451 7.13 -34.96 -26.16
CA GLU A 451 8.12 -33.92 -26.40
C GLU A 451 8.99 -33.65 -25.16
N TYR A 452 8.36 -33.40 -24.02
CA TYR A 452 9.04 -32.85 -22.85
C TYR A 452 9.55 -33.92 -21.89
N ALA A 453 8.84 -35.05 -21.76
CA ALA A 453 9.36 -36.13 -20.91
C ALA A 453 10.50 -36.87 -21.61
N LEU A 454 10.46 -37.08 -22.93
CA LEU A 454 11.63 -37.64 -23.63
C LEU A 454 12.84 -36.72 -23.51
N THR A 455 12.71 -35.44 -23.85
CA THR A 455 13.84 -34.50 -23.78
C THR A 455 14.47 -34.42 -22.38
N LEU A 456 13.66 -34.41 -21.32
CA LEU A 456 14.17 -34.35 -19.94
C LEU A 456 14.77 -35.66 -19.43
N PHE A 457 14.34 -36.82 -19.93
CA PHE A 457 14.70 -38.13 -19.39
C PHE A 457 15.57 -39.02 -20.30
N ASP A 458 15.83 -38.64 -21.56
CA ASP A 458 16.49 -39.49 -22.57
C ASP A 458 17.87 -40.02 -22.12
N ASN A 459 18.62 -39.22 -21.36
CA ASN A 459 19.96 -39.54 -20.85
C ASN A 459 20.05 -39.52 -19.32
N PHE A 460 18.91 -39.55 -18.63
CA PHE A 460 18.86 -39.46 -17.18
C PHE A 460 18.30 -40.74 -16.57
N ASN A 461 19.01 -41.27 -15.59
CA ASN A 461 18.57 -42.45 -14.85
C ASN A 461 18.83 -42.25 -13.36
N TYR A 462 17.76 -42.30 -12.56
CA TYR A 462 17.82 -42.20 -11.09
C TYR A 462 18.69 -43.30 -10.44
N SER A 463 18.94 -44.38 -11.17
CA SER A 463 19.68 -45.56 -10.77
C SER A 463 21.17 -45.54 -11.18
N ASN A 464 21.63 -44.49 -11.87
CA ASN A 464 23.00 -44.41 -12.36
C ASN A 464 24.00 -44.20 -11.21
N ARG A 465 24.81 -45.22 -10.91
CA ARG A 465 25.76 -45.22 -9.78
C ARG A 465 27.10 -44.54 -10.07
N GLU A 466 27.35 -44.16 -11.32
CA GLU A 466 28.63 -43.59 -11.76
C GLU A 466 28.70 -42.07 -11.56
N GLN A 467 27.57 -41.40 -11.32
CA GLN A 467 27.51 -39.95 -11.10
C GLN A 467 27.70 -39.59 -9.63
N ILE A 468 28.66 -38.70 -9.35
CA ILE A 468 28.95 -38.16 -8.01
C ILE A 468 27.79 -37.31 -7.49
N ASP A 469 27.20 -36.49 -8.34
CA ASP A 469 26.02 -35.66 -8.03
C ASP A 469 24.90 -35.97 -9.02
N ILE A 470 23.73 -36.35 -8.52
CA ILE A 470 22.57 -36.73 -9.33
C ILE A 470 21.60 -35.54 -9.36
N TYR A 471 21.38 -34.94 -10.53
CA TYR A 471 20.44 -33.83 -10.70
C TYR A 471 19.17 -34.30 -11.41
N ASN A 472 18.01 -34.12 -10.80
CA ASN A 472 16.73 -34.37 -11.46
C ASN A 472 16.35 -33.25 -12.43
N PRO A 473 15.50 -33.55 -13.43
CA PRO A 473 14.93 -32.55 -14.32
C PRO A 473 14.20 -31.42 -13.62
N LYS A 474 14.21 -30.22 -14.23
CA LYS A 474 13.69 -28.97 -13.67
C LYS A 474 12.83 -28.25 -14.70
N ILE A 475 11.66 -27.78 -14.27
CA ILE A 475 10.73 -27.03 -15.10
C ILE A 475 10.47 -25.68 -14.44
N LEU A 476 10.85 -24.59 -15.13
CA LEU A 476 10.46 -23.24 -14.78
C LEU A 476 9.29 -22.81 -15.66
N TYR A 477 8.15 -22.48 -15.05
CA TYR A 477 7.01 -21.90 -15.75
C TYR A 477 6.80 -20.48 -15.25
N TYR A 478 7.02 -19.50 -16.12
CA TYR A 478 6.77 -18.10 -15.85
C TYR A 478 5.59 -17.61 -16.69
N GLY A 479 4.54 -17.12 -16.02
CA GLY A 479 3.45 -16.40 -16.66
C GLY A 479 2.05 -16.94 -16.36
N GLU A 480 1.11 -16.66 -17.26
CA GLU A 480 -0.26 -17.13 -17.10
C GLU A 480 -0.37 -18.62 -17.38
N ILE A 481 -1.07 -19.35 -16.51
CA ILE A 481 -1.23 -20.81 -16.61
C ILE A 481 -2.68 -21.22 -16.80
N LYS A 482 -2.92 -22.14 -17.73
CA LYS A 482 -4.22 -22.77 -18.01
C LYS A 482 -4.39 -24.08 -17.26
N SER A 483 -5.63 -24.52 -17.12
CA SER A 483 -6.00 -25.76 -16.42
C SER A 483 -5.22 -26.99 -16.89
N HIS A 484 -5.11 -27.22 -18.21
CA HIS A 484 -4.39 -28.39 -18.74
C HIS A 484 -2.89 -28.36 -18.38
N GLU A 485 -2.27 -27.17 -18.35
CA GLU A 485 -0.85 -27.00 -18.04
C GLU A 485 -0.57 -27.32 -16.56
N VAL A 486 -1.48 -26.96 -15.66
CA VAL A 486 -1.41 -27.36 -14.24
C VAL A 486 -1.38 -28.88 -14.10
N TYR A 487 -2.26 -29.61 -14.78
CA TYR A 487 -2.26 -31.08 -14.76
C TYR A 487 -0.96 -31.67 -15.28
N PHE A 488 -0.39 -31.09 -16.34
CA PHE A 488 0.90 -31.50 -16.88
C PHE A 488 2.04 -31.25 -15.90
N LEU A 489 2.09 -30.10 -15.23
CA LEU A 489 3.09 -29.85 -14.18
C LEU A 489 2.93 -30.86 -13.03
N ILE A 490 1.71 -31.15 -12.58
CA ILE A 490 1.50 -32.19 -11.55
C ILE A 490 2.03 -33.55 -12.03
N LEU A 491 1.79 -33.93 -13.29
CA LEU A 491 2.34 -35.16 -13.87
C LEU A 491 3.88 -35.19 -13.78
N MET A 492 4.55 -34.14 -14.28
CA MET A 492 6.01 -34.06 -14.31
C MET A 492 6.60 -34.08 -12.89
N SER A 493 5.94 -33.42 -11.93
CA SER A 493 6.36 -33.46 -10.52
C SER A 493 6.36 -34.90 -10.00
N LYS A 494 5.34 -35.69 -10.35
CA LYS A 494 5.19 -37.09 -9.93
C LYS A 494 6.18 -38.04 -10.61
N LEU A 495 6.75 -37.64 -11.75
CA LEU A 495 7.88 -38.32 -12.41
C LEU A 495 9.25 -37.94 -11.81
N GLY A 496 9.26 -37.06 -10.80
CA GLY A 496 10.45 -36.67 -10.04
C GLY A 496 11.10 -35.35 -10.49
N CYS A 497 10.43 -34.55 -11.33
CA CYS A 497 10.92 -33.22 -11.70
C CYS A 497 10.72 -32.20 -10.56
N ASP A 498 11.66 -31.27 -10.43
CA ASP A 498 11.41 -30.03 -9.68
C ASP A 498 10.64 -29.04 -10.56
N ILE A 499 9.64 -28.37 -9.98
CA ILE A 499 8.78 -27.44 -10.70
C ILE A 499 8.68 -26.13 -9.94
N LEU A 500 8.92 -25.05 -10.67
CA LEU A 500 8.74 -23.70 -10.19
C LEU A 500 7.77 -22.96 -11.10
N TYR A 501 6.56 -22.71 -10.59
CA TYR A 501 5.60 -21.82 -11.22
C TYR A 501 5.78 -20.41 -10.66
N ILE A 502 5.94 -19.40 -11.50
CA ILE A 502 6.16 -18.01 -11.11
C ILE A 502 5.12 -17.10 -11.78
N ASN A 503 4.44 -16.29 -10.97
CA ASN A 503 3.51 -15.28 -11.46
C ASN A 503 3.47 -14.07 -10.51
N SER A 504 3.64 -12.85 -11.05
CA SER A 504 3.70 -11.63 -10.23
C SER A 504 2.35 -11.16 -9.67
N PHE A 505 1.23 -11.74 -10.10
CA PHE A 505 -0.11 -11.24 -9.81
C PHE A 505 -1.00 -12.27 -9.10
N SER A 506 -1.21 -13.43 -9.72
CA SER A 506 -2.21 -14.39 -9.26
C SER A 506 -1.78 -15.84 -9.46
N ASP A 507 -2.32 -16.70 -8.60
CA ASP A 507 -2.13 -18.15 -8.64
C ASP A 507 -3.05 -18.88 -9.65
N SER A 508 -3.82 -18.09 -10.42
CA SER A 508 -4.66 -18.53 -11.55
C SER A 508 -5.48 -19.80 -11.30
N ASN A 509 -5.19 -20.89 -12.01
CA ASN A 509 -5.99 -22.13 -12.02
C ASN A 509 -5.57 -23.15 -10.93
N PHE A 510 -4.47 -22.91 -10.20
CA PHE A 510 -4.03 -23.83 -9.15
C PHE A 510 -5.04 -23.99 -8.01
N PRO A 511 -5.68 -22.93 -7.48
CA PRO A 511 -6.70 -23.06 -6.44
C PRO A 511 -7.92 -23.90 -6.85
N LEU A 512 -8.16 -24.10 -8.15
CA LEU A 512 -9.26 -24.95 -8.64
C LEU A 512 -8.86 -26.43 -8.68
N ILE A 513 -7.60 -26.73 -9.01
CA ILE A 513 -7.11 -28.08 -9.32
C ILE A 513 -6.38 -28.72 -8.13
N ASP A 514 -5.59 -27.94 -7.38
CA ASP A 514 -4.80 -28.37 -6.21
C ASP A 514 -5.24 -27.59 -4.95
N LYS A 515 -6.55 -27.67 -4.64
CA LYS A 515 -7.20 -26.93 -3.53
C LYS A 515 -6.52 -27.11 -2.18
N ASP A 516 -6.07 -28.34 -1.90
CA ASP A 516 -5.46 -28.73 -0.62
C ASP A 516 -3.93 -28.60 -0.63
N ASN A 517 -3.33 -28.05 -1.69
CA ASN A 517 -1.88 -27.93 -1.85
C ASN A 517 -1.15 -29.28 -1.69
N LYS A 518 -1.80 -30.35 -2.17
CA LYS A 518 -1.31 -31.73 -2.07
C LYS A 518 -0.14 -31.96 -3.02
N HIS A 519 -0.17 -31.29 -4.18
CA HIS A 519 0.82 -31.45 -5.23
C HIS A 519 1.86 -30.32 -5.24
N SER A 520 1.47 -29.11 -4.83
CA SER A 520 2.31 -27.91 -4.90
C SER A 520 2.22 -27.06 -3.63
N LYS A 521 3.33 -26.40 -3.25
CA LYS A 521 3.37 -25.40 -2.17
C LYS A 521 3.29 -23.99 -2.73
N ILE A 522 2.80 -23.05 -1.93
CA ILE A 522 2.70 -21.64 -2.31
C ILE A 522 3.62 -20.78 -1.46
N ILE A 523 4.34 -19.87 -2.11
CA ILE A 523 5.06 -18.75 -1.49
C ILE A 523 4.43 -17.47 -2.02
N GLU A 524 3.78 -16.72 -1.15
CA GLU A 524 3.23 -15.40 -1.48
C GLU A 524 4.20 -14.30 -1.05
N LEU A 525 4.56 -13.44 -2.00
CA LEU A 525 5.40 -12.27 -1.83
C LEU A 525 4.57 -11.03 -1.44
N PRO A 526 5.18 -9.99 -0.83
CA PRO A 526 4.44 -8.89 -0.19
C PRO A 526 3.62 -8.03 -1.15
N LYS A 527 4.03 -7.94 -2.41
CA LYS A 527 3.36 -7.10 -3.42
C LYS A 527 2.86 -7.93 -4.60
N LYS A 528 1.82 -7.44 -5.26
CA LYS A 528 1.32 -7.98 -6.53
C LYS A 528 1.49 -6.92 -7.61
N SER A 529 1.97 -7.33 -8.78
CA SER A 529 2.22 -6.46 -9.93
C SER A 529 1.76 -7.13 -11.22
N ALA A 530 1.43 -6.33 -12.23
CA ALA A 530 1.13 -6.84 -13.55
C ALA A 530 2.33 -7.64 -14.10
N LEU A 531 2.05 -8.72 -14.82
CA LEU A 531 3.08 -9.60 -15.36
C LEU A 531 3.88 -8.87 -16.46
N LYS A 532 5.18 -8.68 -16.23
CA LYS A 532 6.14 -8.16 -17.23
C LYS A 532 6.84 -9.31 -17.95
N GLU A 533 7.55 -9.01 -19.03
CA GLU A 533 8.43 -9.98 -19.70
C GLU A 533 9.46 -10.57 -18.73
N PHE A 534 9.84 -11.83 -18.97
CA PHE A 534 10.91 -12.46 -18.21
C PHE A 534 12.24 -11.70 -18.42
N PRO A 535 13.02 -11.43 -17.35
CA PRO A 535 14.20 -10.59 -17.43
C PRO A 535 15.29 -11.21 -18.30
N LYS A 536 15.87 -10.41 -19.20
CA LYS A 536 16.95 -10.81 -20.14
C LYS A 536 18.34 -10.37 -19.66
N SER A 537 18.40 -9.45 -18.70
CA SER A 537 19.63 -8.91 -18.09
C SER A 537 19.34 -8.39 -16.69
N GLU A 538 20.39 -8.13 -15.90
CA GLU A 538 20.23 -7.44 -14.61
C GLU A 538 19.81 -5.97 -14.79
N ILE A 539 18.93 -5.52 -13.91
CA ILE A 539 18.42 -4.16 -13.78
C ILE A 539 19.19 -3.46 -12.65
N LEU A 540 19.60 -2.21 -12.88
CA LEU A 540 20.28 -1.42 -11.85
C LEU A 540 19.34 -1.10 -10.69
N ILE A 541 19.74 -1.48 -9.48
CA ILE A 541 18.98 -1.21 -8.24
C ILE A 541 19.57 0.03 -7.57
N ARG A 542 18.72 0.98 -7.20
CA ARG A 542 19.07 2.11 -6.34
C ARG A 542 18.39 1.95 -4.98
N TYR A 543 19.17 1.60 -3.96
CA TYR A 543 18.64 1.44 -2.62
C TYR A 543 18.39 2.81 -1.97
N GLU A 544 17.18 3.02 -1.45
CA GLU A 544 16.92 4.10 -0.49
C GLU A 544 17.59 3.74 0.85
N THR A 545 18.38 4.66 1.41
CA THR A 545 18.98 4.44 2.73
C THR A 545 17.93 4.52 3.83
N GLU A 546 18.14 3.79 4.93
CA GLU A 546 17.27 3.87 6.11
C GLU A 546 17.16 5.30 6.65
N ALA A 547 18.24 6.08 6.59
CA ALA A 547 18.23 7.49 6.95
C ALA A 547 17.34 8.34 6.02
N PHE A 548 17.34 8.04 4.72
CA PHE A 548 16.46 8.73 3.76
C PHE A 548 14.99 8.37 3.98
N LYS A 549 14.68 7.10 4.20
CA LYS A 549 13.33 6.64 4.56
C LYS A 549 12.83 7.30 5.83
N ALA A 550 13.64 7.29 6.89
CA ALA A 550 13.33 7.95 8.16
C ALA A 550 13.12 9.47 7.99
N SER A 551 13.97 10.14 7.21
CA SER A 551 13.82 11.57 6.92
C SER A 551 12.52 11.88 6.17
N ARG A 552 12.13 11.04 5.19
CA ARG A 552 10.87 11.16 4.46
C ARG A 552 9.66 10.89 5.36
N GLU A 553 9.72 9.88 6.22
CA GLU A 553 8.66 9.58 7.18
C GLU A 553 8.48 10.71 8.21
N ILE A 554 9.58 11.19 8.78
CA ILE A 554 9.57 12.35 9.69
C ILE A 554 9.01 13.59 8.99
N SER A 555 9.42 13.82 7.74
CA SER A 555 8.90 14.91 6.89
C SER A 555 7.38 14.85 6.75
N ASN A 556 6.84 13.67 6.41
CA ASN A 556 5.41 13.51 6.16
C ASN A 556 4.57 13.61 7.44
N ILE A 557 5.18 13.41 8.62
CA ILE A 557 4.51 13.53 9.92
C ILE A 557 4.51 14.99 10.43
N ILE A 558 5.58 15.75 10.18
CA ILE A 558 5.75 17.12 10.74
C ILE A 558 5.05 18.19 9.89
N TYR A 559 5.00 18.02 8.57
CA TYR A 559 4.54 19.06 7.65
C TYR A 559 3.25 18.62 6.97
N SER A 560 2.15 18.58 7.72
CA SER A 560 0.82 18.37 7.15
C SER A 560 0.26 19.70 6.62
N GLU A 561 -0.55 19.66 5.55
CA GLU A 561 -1.12 20.86 4.91
C GLU A 561 -1.90 21.77 5.88
N GLN A 562 -2.33 21.24 7.03
CA GLN A 562 -3.20 21.90 8.01
C GLN A 562 -2.45 22.55 9.19
N ASP A 563 -1.15 22.28 9.37
CA ASP A 563 -0.41 22.70 10.57
C ASP A 563 0.25 24.09 10.45
N GLY A 564 0.13 24.76 9.29
CA GLY A 564 0.70 26.10 9.03
C GLY A 564 2.24 26.16 8.97
N LEU A 565 2.91 25.01 9.14
CA LEU A 565 4.35 24.85 8.99
C LEU A 565 4.62 24.16 7.65
N TYR A 566 5.33 24.86 6.77
CA TYR A 566 5.61 24.39 5.42
C TYR A 566 7.11 24.20 5.21
N LYS A 567 7.49 23.14 4.49
CA LYS A 567 8.86 22.99 4.01
C LYS A 567 9.11 23.90 2.82
N PRO A 568 10.38 24.30 2.60
CA PRO A 568 10.77 24.92 1.34
C PRO A 568 10.34 24.06 0.16
N TRP A 569 9.72 24.68 -0.84
CA TRP A 569 9.32 24.06 -2.11
C TRP A 569 8.31 22.91 -1.99
N GLN A 570 7.57 22.83 -0.87
CA GLN A 570 6.62 21.75 -0.61
C GLN A 570 5.50 21.66 -1.66
N PHE A 571 5.12 22.79 -2.26
CA PHE A 571 3.92 22.91 -3.10
C PHE A 571 4.23 23.18 -4.58
N GLU A 572 5.44 22.89 -5.06
CA GLU A 572 5.85 23.18 -6.46
C GLU A 572 4.95 22.53 -7.54
N THR A 573 4.29 21.41 -7.22
CA THR A 573 3.41 20.68 -8.13
C THR A 573 1.94 21.08 -8.03
N TYR A 574 1.61 21.96 -7.08
CA TYR A 574 0.22 22.33 -6.81
C TYR A 574 -0.24 23.39 -7.79
N TYR A 575 -1.54 23.42 -8.05
CA TYR A 575 -2.14 24.53 -8.78
C TYR A 575 -2.16 25.77 -7.87
N ILE A 576 -1.92 26.96 -8.41
CA ILE A 576 -1.98 28.21 -7.62
C ILE A 576 -3.24 28.98 -7.97
N GLN A 577 -3.86 29.63 -6.99
CA GLN A 577 -5.04 30.47 -7.19
C GLN A 577 -4.84 31.79 -6.44
N PRO A 578 -4.77 32.95 -7.13
CA PRO A 578 -4.65 34.22 -6.44
C PRO A 578 -5.94 34.55 -5.68
N VAL A 579 -5.78 35.15 -4.49
CA VAL A 579 -6.85 35.67 -3.64
C VAL A 579 -6.55 37.14 -3.36
N THR A 580 -7.06 38.01 -4.22
CA THR A 580 -6.70 39.42 -4.15
C THR A 580 -7.35 40.10 -2.97
N LEU A 581 -6.53 40.72 -2.13
CA LEU A 581 -6.97 41.39 -0.92
C LEU A 581 -7.43 42.80 -1.27
N LYS A 582 -8.64 43.14 -0.81
CA LYS A 582 -9.16 44.49 -0.85
C LYS A 582 -8.77 45.20 0.42
N THR A 583 -7.92 46.22 0.32
CA THR A 583 -7.23 46.80 1.48
C THR A 583 -7.48 48.29 1.63
N THR A 584 -7.22 48.81 2.82
CA THR A 584 -6.98 50.26 2.98
C THR A 584 -5.52 50.58 2.65
N TYR A 585 -5.21 51.86 2.38
CA TYR A 585 -3.83 52.21 2.04
C TYR A 585 -2.84 51.93 3.18
N ASP A 586 -3.26 52.08 4.44
CA ASP A 586 -2.40 51.78 5.60
C ASP A 586 -2.20 50.27 5.79
N GLU A 587 -3.24 49.47 5.55
CA GLU A 587 -3.15 48.00 5.59
C GLU A 587 -2.22 47.47 4.49
N LEU A 588 -2.30 48.04 3.28
CA LEU A 588 -1.41 47.71 2.16
C LEU A 588 0.07 47.84 2.55
N LYS A 589 0.43 48.92 3.27
CA LYS A 589 1.80 49.17 3.75
C LYS A 589 2.30 48.08 4.68
N ILE A 590 1.43 47.61 5.57
CA ILE A 590 1.75 46.54 6.54
C ILE A 590 1.94 45.22 5.79
N LEU A 591 0.97 44.86 4.94
CA LEU A 591 0.94 43.57 4.26
C LEU A 591 2.04 43.40 3.22
N TRP A 592 2.57 44.49 2.64
CA TRP A 592 3.58 44.44 1.58
C TRP A 592 4.79 43.56 1.92
N ASN A 593 5.26 43.59 3.18
CA ASN A 593 6.42 42.82 3.63
C ASN A 593 6.05 41.48 4.30
N GLU A 594 4.76 41.21 4.53
CA GLU A 594 4.29 39.97 5.13
C GLU A 594 4.34 38.80 4.16
N GLU A 595 4.71 37.62 4.65
CA GLU A 595 4.73 36.36 3.89
C GLU A 595 3.31 35.89 3.55
N ALA A 596 3.14 35.18 2.44
CA ALA A 596 1.83 34.74 1.96
C ALA A 596 1.04 33.97 3.04
N ARG A 597 1.70 33.04 3.76
CA ARG A 597 1.08 32.21 4.81
C ARG A 597 0.56 32.99 6.02
N LEU A 598 1.02 34.22 6.23
CA LEU A 598 0.60 35.08 7.33
C LEU A 598 -0.57 35.99 6.93
N ARG A 599 -0.86 36.10 5.62
CA ARG A 599 -1.95 36.93 5.10
C ARG A 599 -3.28 36.19 5.16
N SER A 600 -4.34 36.96 5.40
CA SER A 600 -5.72 36.45 5.37
C SER A 600 -6.04 35.85 4.01
N GLY A 601 -6.64 34.66 3.98
CA GLY A 601 -7.02 33.98 2.74
C GLY A 601 -5.99 32.98 2.21
N PHE A 602 -4.81 32.89 2.82
CA PHE A 602 -3.86 31.84 2.48
C PHE A 602 -4.39 30.50 2.97
N LYS A 603 -4.49 29.54 2.06
CA LYS A 603 -4.90 28.18 2.40
C LYS A 603 -4.47 27.20 1.33
N ILE A 604 -4.46 25.93 1.70
CA ILE A 604 -4.11 24.82 0.83
C ILE A 604 -5.26 23.83 0.89
N GLU A 605 -5.93 23.64 -0.25
CA GLU A 605 -7.08 22.74 -0.37
C GLU A 605 -7.05 22.06 -1.74
N ASN A 606 -7.31 20.76 -1.79
CA ASN A 606 -7.46 19.99 -3.04
C ASN A 606 -6.31 20.22 -4.04
N ASN A 607 -5.05 20.08 -3.58
CA ASN A 607 -3.84 20.30 -4.39
C ASN A 607 -3.76 21.71 -5.00
N THR A 608 -4.42 22.69 -4.38
CA THR A 608 -4.40 24.09 -4.79
C THR A 608 -3.91 24.98 -3.66
N VAL A 609 -2.94 25.84 -3.94
CA VAL A 609 -2.47 26.89 -3.03
C VAL A 609 -3.20 28.19 -3.36
N TYR A 610 -3.97 28.69 -2.40
CA TYR A 610 -4.62 29.99 -2.49
C TYR A 610 -3.66 31.05 -1.96
N ILE A 611 -3.19 31.94 -2.84
CA ILE A 611 -2.12 32.90 -2.56
C ILE A 611 -2.73 34.30 -2.41
N PRO A 612 -2.74 34.90 -1.20
CA PRO A 612 -3.20 36.26 -1.01
C PRO A 612 -2.23 37.25 -1.64
N ASN A 613 -2.71 38.04 -2.58
CA ASN A 613 -1.89 39.03 -3.28
C ASN A 613 -2.52 40.43 -3.25
N LEU A 614 -1.66 41.44 -3.39
CA LEU A 614 -2.04 42.85 -3.43
C LEU A 614 -1.95 43.34 -4.86
N PHE A 615 -2.98 44.03 -5.33
CA PHE A 615 -2.92 44.75 -6.59
C PHE A 615 -3.58 46.10 -6.38
N ALA A 616 -2.79 47.17 -6.42
CA ALA A 616 -3.30 48.51 -6.21
C ALA A 616 -2.63 49.57 -7.08
N LYS A 617 -3.41 50.61 -7.38
CA LYS A 617 -2.94 51.87 -7.95
C LYS A 617 -2.93 52.94 -6.88
N ILE A 618 -1.83 53.68 -6.79
CA ILE A 618 -1.65 54.82 -5.90
C ILE A 618 -1.72 56.07 -6.77
N SER A 619 -2.83 56.78 -6.67
CA SER A 619 -3.22 57.91 -7.51
C SER A 619 -2.99 59.22 -6.76
N GLY A 620 -2.07 60.05 -7.25
CA GLY A 620 -1.67 61.31 -6.61
C GLY A 620 -0.42 61.21 -5.73
N VAL A 621 -0.17 62.27 -4.96
CA VAL A 621 0.95 62.45 -4.01
C VAL A 621 0.46 63.05 -2.70
N TYR A 622 1.28 62.94 -1.65
CA TYR A 622 1.08 63.72 -0.42
C TYR A 622 1.40 65.20 -0.64
N LYS A 623 0.84 66.09 0.19
CA LYS A 623 1.26 67.51 0.21
C LYS A 623 2.76 67.66 0.48
N ASP A 624 3.31 66.85 1.38
CA ASP A 624 4.75 66.72 1.55
C ASP A 624 5.30 65.65 0.59
N ILE A 625 5.94 66.13 -0.48
CA ILE A 625 6.54 65.28 -1.51
C ILE A 625 7.67 64.39 -0.94
N GLN A 626 8.34 64.82 0.12
CA GLN A 626 9.40 64.03 0.74
C GLN A 626 8.82 62.78 1.41
N THR A 627 7.64 62.91 2.04
CA THR A 627 6.91 61.78 2.60
C THR A 627 6.52 60.77 1.52
N TYR A 628 6.02 61.23 0.38
CA TYR A 628 5.73 60.37 -0.78
C TYR A 628 6.97 59.58 -1.25
N TRP A 629 8.11 60.25 -1.42
CA TRP A 629 9.33 59.58 -1.87
C TRP A 629 9.92 58.62 -0.85
N ASN A 630 9.88 58.97 0.43
CA ASN A 630 10.31 58.07 1.50
C ASN A 630 9.49 56.77 1.48
N GLU A 631 8.18 56.88 1.26
CA GLU A 631 7.28 55.73 1.19
C GLU A 631 7.51 54.88 -0.06
N PHE A 632 7.61 55.51 -1.24
CA PHE A 632 7.96 54.84 -2.48
C PHE A 632 9.27 54.04 -2.36
N VAL A 633 10.29 54.62 -1.72
CA VAL A 633 11.58 53.95 -1.47
C VAL A 633 11.42 52.75 -0.54
N ASN A 634 10.56 52.82 0.49
CA ASN A 634 10.29 51.69 1.37
C ASN A 634 9.67 50.51 0.59
N PHE A 635 8.68 50.77 -0.26
CA PHE A 635 8.10 49.74 -1.12
C PHE A 635 9.14 49.16 -2.08
N LYS A 636 9.93 50.01 -2.75
CA LYS A 636 10.96 49.61 -3.71
C LYS A 636 12.09 48.77 -3.11
N ASN A 637 12.51 49.05 -1.88
CA ASN A 637 13.61 48.36 -1.22
C ASN A 637 13.22 47.00 -0.61
N SER A 638 11.96 46.60 -0.75
CA SER A 638 11.47 45.32 -0.25
C SER A 638 12.07 44.14 -1.04
N GLU A 639 12.21 42.98 -0.41
CA GLU A 639 12.76 41.80 -1.08
C GLU A 639 11.89 41.32 -2.25
N ASN A 640 12.54 40.72 -3.26
CA ASN A 640 11.93 40.19 -4.48
C ASN A 640 11.11 41.23 -5.27
N THR A 641 11.52 42.50 -5.21
CA THR A 641 10.82 43.61 -5.90
C THR A 641 11.49 43.96 -7.22
N LEU A 642 10.71 43.97 -8.30
CA LEU A 642 11.10 44.50 -9.60
C LEU A 642 10.48 45.88 -9.80
N PHE A 643 11.33 46.85 -10.11
CA PHE A 643 10.92 48.22 -10.38
C PHE A 643 10.94 48.53 -11.90
N ILE A 644 9.82 49.06 -12.40
CA ILE A 644 9.64 49.53 -13.77
C ILE A 644 9.50 51.07 -13.73
N PRO A 645 10.48 51.81 -14.26
CA PRO A 645 10.55 53.27 -14.09
C PRO A 645 9.63 54.07 -15.04
N SER A 646 9.11 53.44 -16.09
CA SER A 646 8.31 54.11 -17.11
C SER A 646 7.48 53.10 -17.92
N ILE A 647 6.40 53.59 -18.52
CA ILE A 647 5.55 52.83 -19.45
C ILE A 647 5.57 53.45 -20.86
N PRO A 648 5.32 52.67 -21.94
CA PRO A 648 5.18 51.21 -21.96
C PRO A 648 6.53 50.51 -21.73
N PHE A 649 6.52 49.27 -21.22
CA PHE A 649 7.75 48.56 -20.83
C PHE A 649 7.94 47.20 -21.52
N THR A 650 6.94 46.71 -22.25
CA THR A 650 6.96 45.44 -22.96
C THR A 650 6.97 45.67 -24.46
N ASN A 651 8.03 45.19 -25.11
CA ASN A 651 8.16 45.26 -26.55
C ASN A 651 7.44 44.07 -27.22
N LYS A 652 6.85 44.31 -28.39
CA LYS A 652 6.29 43.26 -29.25
C LYS A 652 7.41 42.46 -29.91
N LEU A 653 7.70 41.28 -29.38
CA LEU A 653 8.82 40.41 -29.81
C LEU A 653 8.36 39.21 -30.66
N TYR A 654 7.29 39.36 -31.43
CA TYR A 654 6.77 38.32 -32.32
C TYR A 654 6.32 38.89 -33.67
N SER A 655 6.50 38.09 -34.71
CA SER A 655 6.18 38.41 -36.10
C SER A 655 4.76 37.99 -36.50
N GLY A 656 4.28 38.46 -37.66
CA GLY A 656 3.01 37.99 -38.23
C GLY A 656 3.01 36.49 -38.57
N SER A 657 4.18 35.94 -38.95
CA SER A 657 4.37 34.50 -39.14
C SER A 657 4.23 33.71 -37.84
N ASP A 658 4.73 34.23 -36.72
CA ASP A 658 4.60 33.56 -35.42
C ASP A 658 3.15 33.49 -34.97
N LEU A 659 2.38 34.57 -35.20
CA LEU A 659 0.93 34.58 -34.99
C LEU A 659 0.24 33.48 -35.80
N TYR A 660 0.50 33.41 -37.11
CA TYR A 660 -0.10 32.40 -37.98
C TYR A 660 0.24 30.97 -37.50
N PHE A 661 1.50 30.71 -37.18
CA PHE A 661 1.95 29.39 -36.70
C PHE A 661 1.30 29.01 -35.37
N SER A 662 1.15 29.98 -34.45
CA SER A 662 0.59 29.75 -33.11
C SER A 662 -0.82 29.16 -33.12
N LYS A 663 -1.60 29.37 -34.19
CA LYS A 663 -2.94 28.79 -34.38
C LYS A 663 -2.97 27.27 -34.23
N SER A 664 -1.90 26.59 -34.64
CA SER A 664 -1.76 25.12 -34.55
C SER A 664 -1.59 24.59 -33.12
N LEU A 665 -1.22 25.48 -32.18
CA LEU A 665 -0.92 25.16 -30.77
C LEU A 665 -2.17 25.15 -29.88
N PHE A 666 -3.35 25.46 -30.43
CA PHE A 666 -4.60 25.48 -29.70
C PHE A 666 -5.43 24.21 -29.94
N ASN A 667 -6.08 23.76 -28.88
CA ASN A 667 -7.09 22.72 -28.90
C ASN A 667 -8.39 23.24 -29.53
N LYS A 668 -9.32 22.32 -29.84
CA LYS A 668 -10.64 22.66 -30.38
C LYS A 668 -11.49 23.53 -29.45
N ASP A 669 -11.25 23.45 -28.14
CA ASP A 669 -11.90 24.27 -27.11
C ASP A 669 -11.26 25.67 -26.96
N GLY A 670 -10.19 25.95 -27.70
CA GLY A 670 -9.46 27.21 -27.64
C GLY A 670 -8.53 27.36 -26.43
N SER A 671 -8.18 26.26 -25.75
CA SER A 671 -7.08 26.17 -24.78
C SER A 671 -5.76 25.83 -25.48
N VAL A 672 -4.62 26.09 -24.83
CA VAL A 672 -3.29 25.70 -25.34
C VAL A 672 -3.07 24.20 -25.14
N ASP A 673 -2.67 23.50 -26.20
CA ASP A 673 -2.22 22.11 -26.17
C ASP A 673 -0.77 22.03 -25.66
N LYS A 674 -0.58 21.42 -24.49
CA LYS A 674 0.74 21.31 -23.84
C LYS A 674 1.75 20.52 -24.69
N ASN A 675 1.32 19.42 -25.29
CA ASN A 675 2.24 18.53 -26.01
C ASN A 675 2.73 19.21 -27.28
N ARG A 676 1.81 19.80 -28.05
CA ARG A 676 2.16 20.56 -29.26
C ARG A 676 3.00 21.79 -28.95
N LEU A 677 2.74 22.47 -27.82
CA LEU A 677 3.55 23.59 -27.39
C LEU A 677 4.99 23.15 -27.06
N PHE A 678 5.18 22.05 -26.30
CA PHE A 678 6.53 21.58 -25.95
C PHE A 678 7.36 21.13 -27.16
N GLU A 679 6.72 20.64 -28.21
CA GLU A 679 7.37 20.26 -29.47
C GLU A 679 7.62 21.46 -30.41
N SER A 680 7.06 22.63 -30.10
CA SER A 680 7.15 23.83 -30.95
C SER A 680 8.49 24.55 -30.81
N SER A 681 8.98 25.08 -31.93
CA SER A 681 10.11 26.02 -31.95
C SER A 681 9.85 27.34 -31.22
N LEU A 682 8.58 27.70 -30.98
CA LEU A 682 8.21 28.91 -30.24
C LEU A 682 8.34 28.76 -28.72
N TYR A 683 8.51 27.53 -28.22
CA TYR A 683 8.57 27.27 -26.79
C TYR A 683 9.97 27.52 -26.21
N LYS A 684 10.08 28.52 -25.34
CA LYS A 684 11.37 29.01 -24.80
C LYS A 684 11.67 28.55 -23.38
N PHE A 685 10.79 27.78 -22.75
CA PHE A 685 10.84 27.50 -21.30
C PHE A 685 11.26 26.07 -20.94
N SER A 686 11.82 25.31 -21.87
CA SER A 686 12.24 23.92 -21.67
C SER A 686 13.28 23.73 -20.55
N TYR A 687 14.07 24.76 -20.25
CA TYR A 687 15.07 24.75 -19.18
C TYR A 687 14.49 24.91 -17.76
N LEU A 688 13.23 25.34 -17.62
CA LEU A 688 12.58 25.50 -16.32
C LEU A 688 12.20 24.15 -15.71
N LYS A 689 11.96 24.08 -14.40
CA LYS A 689 11.39 22.88 -13.76
C LYS A 689 10.05 22.52 -14.40
N THR A 690 9.81 21.23 -14.68
CA THR A 690 8.56 20.73 -15.32
C THR A 690 7.28 21.20 -14.60
N PRO A 691 7.19 21.22 -13.26
CA PRO A 691 6.02 21.76 -12.57
C PRO A 691 5.74 23.25 -12.87
N LEU A 692 6.80 24.05 -12.97
CA LEU A 692 6.68 25.47 -13.29
C LEU A 692 6.24 25.69 -14.74
N GLN A 693 6.80 24.93 -15.69
CA GLN A 693 6.36 24.94 -17.08
C GLN A 693 4.85 24.68 -17.20
N ASN A 694 4.37 23.66 -16.50
CA ASN A 694 2.94 23.35 -16.43
C ASN A 694 2.12 24.48 -15.82
N THR A 695 2.61 25.11 -14.76
CA THR A 695 1.94 26.23 -14.09
C THR A 695 1.80 27.44 -15.00
N ILE A 696 2.85 27.80 -15.74
CA ILE A 696 2.81 28.89 -16.72
C ILE A 696 1.73 28.64 -17.77
N ILE A 697 1.67 27.43 -18.35
CA ILE A 697 0.66 27.09 -19.36
C ILE A 697 -0.75 27.09 -18.77
N ASN A 698 -0.92 26.59 -17.54
CA ASN A 698 -2.20 26.66 -16.85
C ASN A 698 -2.64 28.12 -16.67
N LYS A 699 -1.74 29.03 -16.29
CA LYS A 699 -2.05 30.46 -16.12
C LYS A 699 -2.32 31.20 -17.41
N ILE A 700 -1.68 30.82 -18.51
CA ILE A 700 -2.08 31.29 -19.86
C ILE A 700 -3.53 30.90 -20.15
N ASN A 701 -3.92 29.65 -19.88
CA ASN A 701 -5.28 29.19 -20.09
C ASN A 701 -6.30 29.86 -19.15
N ASP A 702 -5.90 30.22 -17.92
CA ASP A 702 -6.74 30.98 -16.99
C ASP A 702 -6.98 32.40 -17.50
N LEU A 703 -5.96 33.07 -18.04
CA LEU A 703 -6.09 34.39 -18.66
C LEU A 703 -7.11 34.40 -19.79
N PHE A 704 -7.24 33.31 -20.56
CA PHE A 704 -8.23 33.21 -21.63
C PHE A 704 -9.68 33.18 -21.14
N LYS A 705 -9.90 32.80 -19.88
CA LYS A 705 -11.23 32.56 -19.31
C LYS A 705 -11.68 33.69 -18.38
N LEU A 706 -10.75 34.33 -17.69
CA LEU A 706 -11.06 35.35 -16.70
C LEU A 706 -11.27 36.72 -17.38
N PRO A 707 -12.30 37.50 -16.97
CA PRO A 707 -12.57 38.81 -17.53
C PRO A 707 -11.65 39.90 -16.96
N ILE A 708 -10.34 39.65 -16.95
CA ILE A 708 -9.31 40.57 -16.42
C ILE A 708 -9.13 41.78 -17.33
N PHE A 709 -9.19 41.57 -18.64
CA PHE A 709 -9.06 42.62 -19.64
C PHE A 709 -10.41 43.26 -19.95
N ASN A 710 -10.43 44.59 -20.15
CA ASN A 710 -11.63 45.29 -20.59
C ASN A 710 -12.00 44.98 -22.05
N LYS A 711 -11.04 44.49 -22.85
CA LYS A 711 -11.26 43.99 -24.21
C LYS A 711 -11.71 42.53 -24.17
N THR A 712 -12.69 42.18 -25.01
CA THR A 712 -13.12 40.78 -25.22
C THR A 712 -11.98 39.91 -25.75
N ILE A 713 -11.83 38.72 -25.18
CA ILE A 713 -10.78 37.75 -25.56
C ILE A 713 -11.23 36.93 -26.77
N ASP A 714 -11.00 37.48 -27.96
CA ASP A 714 -11.12 36.77 -29.23
C ASP A 714 -9.91 35.85 -29.49
N PHE A 715 -9.98 35.05 -30.55
CA PHE A 715 -8.92 34.09 -30.89
C PHE A 715 -7.59 34.77 -31.27
N GLU A 716 -7.62 35.96 -31.87
CA GLU A 716 -6.42 36.73 -32.17
C GLU A 716 -5.74 37.19 -30.88
N PHE A 717 -6.51 37.69 -29.93
CA PHE A 717 -5.99 38.11 -28.64
C PHE A 717 -5.42 36.94 -27.83
N LYS A 718 -6.01 35.73 -27.90
CA LYS A 718 -5.41 34.52 -27.30
C LYS A 718 -4.01 34.21 -27.83
N GLN A 719 -3.81 34.36 -29.14
CA GLN A 719 -2.49 34.17 -29.77
C GLN A 719 -1.49 35.22 -29.29
N ILE A 720 -1.93 36.48 -29.19
CA ILE A 720 -1.10 37.57 -28.66
C ILE A 720 -0.72 37.32 -27.19
N ILE A 721 -1.66 36.89 -26.35
CA ILE A 721 -1.39 36.52 -24.94
C ILE A 721 -0.31 35.43 -24.88
N LEU A 722 -0.49 34.34 -25.64
CA LEU A 722 0.46 33.23 -25.68
C LEU A 722 1.87 33.72 -26.08
N LEU A 723 1.99 34.42 -27.20
CA LEU A 723 3.28 34.87 -27.72
C LEU A 723 3.94 35.92 -26.83
N THR A 724 3.16 36.81 -26.20
CA THR A 724 3.69 37.80 -25.26
C THR A 724 4.31 37.11 -24.04
N ILE A 725 3.62 36.12 -23.47
CA ILE A 725 4.12 35.38 -22.30
C ILE A 725 5.33 34.52 -22.68
N LEU A 726 5.32 33.82 -23.80
CA LEU A 726 6.48 33.02 -24.26
C LEU A 726 7.74 33.87 -24.53
N ASN A 727 7.57 35.17 -24.81
CA ASN A 727 8.65 36.11 -25.05
C ASN A 727 8.91 37.08 -23.88
N MET A 728 8.36 36.82 -22.71
CA MET A 728 8.54 37.72 -21.57
C MET A 728 9.99 37.80 -21.10
N ASP A 729 10.36 38.95 -20.54
CA ASP A 729 11.70 39.20 -20.02
C ASP A 729 12.09 38.19 -18.91
N LYS A 730 13.33 37.71 -18.94
CA LYS A 730 13.90 36.79 -17.95
C LYS A 730 13.81 37.33 -16.52
N ARG A 731 13.78 38.66 -16.32
CA ARG A 731 13.60 39.28 -15.00
C ARG A 731 12.33 38.80 -14.29
N TYR A 732 11.23 38.62 -15.04
CA TYR A 732 9.98 38.09 -14.49
C TYR A 732 10.08 36.60 -14.16
N LEU A 733 10.68 35.81 -15.06
CA LEU A 733 10.92 34.38 -14.88
C LEU A 733 11.81 34.08 -13.67
N ASN A 734 12.80 34.92 -13.41
CA ASN A 734 13.67 34.76 -12.25
C ASN A 734 12.89 34.96 -10.95
N LEU A 735 12.01 35.97 -10.87
CA LEU A 735 11.15 36.17 -9.69
C LEU A 735 10.14 35.02 -9.52
N ILE A 736 9.54 34.54 -10.60
CA ILE A 736 8.64 33.39 -10.57
C ILE A 736 9.37 32.14 -10.03
N GLN A 737 10.60 31.90 -10.46
CA GLN A 737 11.40 30.75 -10.00
C GLN A 737 11.84 30.84 -8.55
N LEU A 738 11.94 32.05 -7.99
CA LEU A 738 12.26 32.28 -6.58
C LEU A 738 11.03 32.17 -5.66
N PHE A 739 9.83 32.12 -6.23
CA PHE A 739 8.60 32.18 -5.45
C PHE A 739 8.22 30.81 -4.88
N ASP A 740 8.52 30.61 -3.60
CA ASP A 740 7.98 29.53 -2.80
C ASP A 740 6.66 30.00 -2.15
N TYR A 741 5.54 29.40 -2.59
CA TYR A 741 4.20 29.98 -2.45
C TYR A 741 3.78 30.41 -1.03
N PRO A 742 4.13 29.69 0.07
CA PRO A 742 3.77 30.13 1.42
C PRO A 742 4.60 31.30 1.95
N PHE A 743 5.73 31.63 1.33
CA PHE A 743 6.72 32.56 1.89
C PHE A 743 6.68 33.91 1.17
N LYS A 744 7.84 34.45 0.78
CA LYS A 744 8.00 35.82 0.28
C LYS A 744 7.42 35.95 -1.13
N ILE A 745 6.40 36.79 -1.25
CA ILE A 745 5.71 37.08 -2.52
C ILE A 745 6.59 37.98 -3.41
N PRO A 746 6.75 37.64 -4.70
CA PRO A 746 7.43 38.50 -5.67
C PRO A 746 6.59 39.74 -5.99
N LYS A 747 7.27 40.86 -6.22
CA LYS A 747 6.62 42.17 -6.28
C LYS A 747 6.97 42.94 -7.55
N LEU A 748 6.01 43.68 -8.06
CA LEU A 748 6.16 44.56 -9.20
C LEU A 748 5.73 45.98 -8.80
N ILE A 749 6.62 46.94 -8.99
CA ILE A 749 6.31 48.36 -8.82
C ILE A 749 6.48 49.04 -10.18
N ILE A 750 5.44 49.73 -10.62
CA ILE A 750 5.42 50.49 -11.87
C ILE A 750 5.25 51.96 -11.51
N TYR A 751 6.04 52.82 -12.15
CA TYR A 751 5.93 54.26 -12.03
C TYR A 751 5.44 54.86 -13.35
N ASP A 752 4.38 55.65 -13.27
CA ASP A 752 3.77 56.33 -14.42
C ASP A 752 3.48 57.79 -14.08
N ASN A 753 4.34 58.69 -14.54
CA ASN A 753 4.32 60.12 -14.24
C ASN A 753 3.91 61.01 -15.42
N ASN A 754 3.58 60.41 -16.57
CA ASN A 754 3.36 61.13 -17.83
C ASN A 754 2.01 60.72 -18.45
N GLU A 755 1.70 61.23 -19.66
CA GLU A 755 0.49 60.88 -20.43
C GLU A 755 0.61 59.56 -21.21
N ASN A 756 1.65 58.76 -20.94
CA ASN A 756 1.87 57.50 -21.64
C ASN A 756 0.78 56.48 -21.29
N ILE A 757 0.50 55.57 -22.23
CA ILE A 757 -0.54 54.55 -22.06
C ILE A 757 0.11 53.17 -22.03
N PHE A 758 -0.35 52.31 -21.12
CA PHE A 758 0.03 50.89 -21.09
C PHE A 758 -0.22 50.25 -22.45
N SER A 759 0.77 49.52 -22.97
CA SER A 759 0.59 48.71 -24.17
C SER A 759 -0.35 47.52 -23.91
N LEU A 760 -0.77 46.85 -24.98
CA LEU A 760 -1.56 45.62 -24.82
C LEU A 760 -0.68 44.52 -24.18
N GLU A 761 0.58 44.44 -24.59
CA GLU A 761 1.58 43.53 -24.06
C GLU A 761 1.87 43.78 -22.57
N ASP A 762 1.94 45.05 -22.14
CA ASP A 762 2.10 45.41 -20.73
C ASP A 762 0.95 44.86 -19.89
N SER A 763 -0.29 45.04 -20.36
CA SER A 763 -1.48 44.56 -19.66
C SER A 763 -1.50 43.02 -19.55
N ILE A 764 -0.99 42.31 -20.55
CA ILE A 764 -0.86 40.85 -20.52
C ILE A 764 0.15 40.43 -19.46
N ILE A 765 1.32 41.07 -19.42
CA ILE A 765 2.36 40.76 -18.42
C ILE A 765 1.83 41.03 -17.01
N ILE A 766 1.19 42.17 -16.78
CA ILE A 766 0.58 42.51 -15.48
C ILE A 766 -0.47 41.47 -15.10
N GLY A 767 -1.41 41.15 -15.99
CA GLY A 767 -2.45 40.15 -15.75
C GLY A 767 -1.88 38.76 -15.48
N PHE A 768 -0.83 38.36 -16.19
CA PHE A 768 -0.15 37.08 -15.98
C PHE A 768 0.54 37.01 -14.62
N LEU A 769 1.32 38.04 -14.26
CA LEU A 769 2.02 38.11 -12.97
C LEU A 769 1.03 38.17 -11.80
N TYR A 770 -0.07 38.90 -11.96
CA TYR A 770 -1.20 38.88 -11.04
C TYR A 770 -1.72 37.46 -10.81
N LEU A 771 -1.95 36.68 -11.87
CA LEU A 771 -2.39 35.29 -11.75
C LEU A 771 -1.34 34.34 -11.16
N MET A 772 -0.06 34.69 -11.28
CA MET A 772 1.05 34.02 -10.62
C MET A 772 1.18 34.38 -9.13
N GLY A 773 0.32 35.27 -8.62
CA GLY A 773 0.27 35.66 -7.20
C GLY A 773 1.19 36.81 -6.84
N PHE A 774 1.66 37.61 -7.80
CA PHE A 774 2.50 38.79 -7.52
C PHE A 774 1.73 39.86 -6.77
N ASP A 775 2.45 40.59 -5.91
CA ASP A 775 2.01 41.88 -5.42
C ASP A 775 2.38 42.96 -6.44
N ILE A 776 1.42 43.82 -6.82
CA ILE A 776 1.58 44.81 -7.89
C ILE A 776 1.15 46.19 -7.40
N LEU A 777 2.06 47.17 -7.48
CA LEU A 777 1.76 48.59 -7.24
C LEU A 777 2.02 49.42 -8.48
N ILE A 778 1.08 50.30 -8.78
CA ILE A 778 1.21 51.29 -9.85
C ILE A 778 1.15 52.68 -9.21
N PHE A 779 2.27 53.39 -9.20
CA PHE A 779 2.34 54.77 -8.73
C PHE A 779 2.04 55.72 -9.88
N THR A 780 1.02 56.54 -9.71
CA THR A 780 0.53 57.50 -10.69
C THR A 780 0.37 58.88 -10.04
N PRO A 781 1.48 59.63 -9.83
CA PRO A 781 1.44 60.94 -9.18
C PRO A 781 0.54 61.95 -9.89
N THR A 782 0.35 61.81 -11.20
CA THR A 782 -0.54 62.66 -12.03
C THR A 782 -2.02 62.47 -11.71
N GLY A 783 -2.39 61.32 -11.15
CA GLY A 783 -3.77 60.89 -10.97
C GLY A 783 -4.50 60.49 -12.26
N TYR A 784 -3.80 60.35 -13.39
CA TYR A 784 -4.39 60.00 -14.68
C TYR A 784 -4.99 58.60 -14.72
N ASN A 785 -6.01 58.39 -15.54
CA ASN A 785 -6.55 57.06 -15.86
C ASN A 785 -5.60 56.36 -16.83
N ASN A 786 -5.03 55.22 -16.42
CA ASN A 786 -3.98 54.52 -17.14
C ASN A 786 -4.30 53.02 -17.26
N ILE A 787 -4.06 52.24 -16.20
CA ILE A 787 -4.32 50.80 -16.16
C ILE A 787 -5.82 50.50 -16.28
N GLU A 788 -6.68 51.43 -15.85
CA GLU A 788 -8.15 51.40 -16.01
C GLU A 788 -8.57 51.23 -17.48
N GLN A 789 -7.76 51.71 -18.43
CA GLN A 789 -8.08 51.59 -19.84
C GLN A 789 -7.90 50.15 -20.37
N ARG A 790 -7.10 49.32 -19.66
CA ARG A 790 -6.72 47.98 -20.11
C ARG A 790 -7.31 46.87 -19.24
N LEU A 791 -7.33 47.06 -17.92
CA LEU A 791 -7.72 46.05 -16.94
C LEU A 791 -8.96 46.48 -16.15
N SER A 792 -9.78 45.49 -15.79
CA SER A 792 -10.99 45.71 -15.00
C SER A 792 -10.66 46.08 -13.55
N GLU A 793 -11.26 47.16 -13.06
CA GLU A 793 -11.16 47.64 -11.67
C GLU A 793 -11.66 46.64 -10.62
N LYS A 794 -12.29 45.53 -11.03
CA LYS A 794 -12.67 44.44 -10.12
C LYS A 794 -11.44 43.75 -9.48
N TYR A 795 -10.28 43.83 -10.13
CA TYR A 795 -9.10 43.05 -9.77
C TYR A 795 -8.01 43.84 -9.02
N TYR A 796 -8.20 45.14 -8.79
CA TYR A 796 -7.24 45.98 -8.06
C TYR A 796 -7.92 47.14 -7.34
N ASP A 797 -7.27 47.66 -6.31
CA ASP A 797 -7.73 48.84 -5.58
C ASP A 797 -7.15 50.14 -6.16
N ILE A 798 -7.88 51.25 -6.01
CA ILE A 798 -7.38 52.59 -6.32
C ILE A 798 -7.36 53.40 -5.03
N HIS A 799 -6.16 53.73 -4.55
CA HIS A 799 -5.93 54.61 -3.40
C HIS A 799 -5.62 56.02 -3.89
N LYS A 800 -6.46 56.99 -3.52
CA LYS A 800 -6.27 58.41 -3.89
C LYS A 800 -5.56 59.14 -2.75
N LEU A 801 -4.49 59.87 -3.08
CA LEU A 801 -3.75 60.72 -2.16
C LEU A 801 -4.24 62.18 -2.22
N GLU A 802 -3.66 63.03 -1.37
CA GLU A 802 -4.14 64.39 -1.07
C GLU A 802 -4.07 65.37 -2.26
N SER A 803 -3.06 65.20 -3.11
CA SER A 803 -2.72 66.12 -4.19
C SER A 803 -2.32 65.35 -5.46
N ILE A 804 -2.15 66.05 -6.58
CA ILE A 804 -1.59 65.49 -7.82
C ILE A 804 -0.33 66.26 -8.22
N ALA A 805 0.60 65.58 -8.88
CA ALA A 805 1.83 66.15 -9.40
C ALA A 805 2.07 65.68 -10.84
N PHE A 806 2.20 66.65 -11.75
CA PHE A 806 2.45 66.40 -13.18
C PHE A 806 3.94 66.28 -13.46
N ASP A 807 4.31 65.37 -14.36
CA ASP A 807 5.68 65.14 -14.85
C ASP A 807 6.73 64.99 -13.73
N LEU A 808 6.30 64.43 -12.59
CA LEU A 808 7.14 64.25 -11.42
C LEU A 808 8.24 63.23 -11.74
N SER A 809 9.46 63.68 -12.00
CA SER A 809 10.58 62.80 -12.36
C SER A 809 11.11 62.01 -11.16
N LEU A 810 11.66 60.82 -11.42
CA LEU A 810 12.27 59.98 -10.39
C LEU A 810 13.52 60.69 -9.81
N PRO A 811 13.60 60.89 -8.48
CA PRO A 811 14.77 61.50 -7.85
C PRO A 811 15.96 60.55 -7.84
N ASP A 812 17.17 61.10 -7.66
CA ASP A 812 18.33 60.28 -7.34
C ASP A 812 18.17 59.68 -5.93
N PHE A 813 17.78 58.41 -5.90
CA PHE A 813 17.50 57.65 -4.68
C PHE A 813 18.73 57.52 -3.75
N ASN A 814 19.95 57.81 -4.22
CA ASN A 814 21.15 57.82 -3.37
C ASN A 814 21.24 59.04 -2.44
N ASN A 815 20.61 60.17 -2.81
CA ASN A 815 20.67 61.41 -2.01
C ASN A 815 19.59 61.48 -0.92
N LEU A 816 18.46 60.79 -1.07
CA LEU A 816 17.36 60.76 -0.08
C LEU A 816 17.79 60.08 1.24
N ASN A 817 18.70 59.10 1.18
CA ASN A 817 19.22 58.40 2.36
C ASN A 817 20.18 59.25 3.23
N LYS A 818 20.76 60.34 2.72
CA LYS A 818 21.67 61.21 3.49
C LYS A 818 20.93 62.06 4.52
N ASN A 819 19.66 62.41 4.28
CA ASN A 819 18.90 63.27 5.19
C ASN A 819 18.46 62.56 6.49
N LYS A 820 18.36 61.23 6.50
CA LYS A 820 18.12 60.46 7.74
C LYS A 820 19.30 60.49 8.72
N ARG A 821 20.53 60.73 8.25
CA ARG A 821 21.72 60.83 9.13
C ARG A 821 21.88 62.18 9.83
N LYS A 822 21.16 63.23 9.41
CA LYS A 822 21.22 64.55 10.06
C LYS A 822 20.28 64.69 11.27
N SER A 823 19.20 63.90 11.36
CA SER A 823 18.23 64.01 12.48
C SER A 823 18.75 63.43 13.79
N PHE A 824 19.54 62.34 13.75
CA PHE A 824 19.93 61.62 14.97
C PHE A 824 20.94 62.37 15.85
N PHE A 825 21.76 63.26 15.27
CA PHE A 825 22.73 64.06 16.02
C PHE A 825 22.16 65.39 16.55
N ALA A 826 21.12 65.93 15.91
CA ALA A 826 20.45 67.15 16.38
C ALA A 826 19.56 66.87 17.60
N ASP A 827 18.88 65.71 17.64
CA ASP A 827 18.03 65.32 18.76
C ASP A 827 18.81 64.86 20.02
N LEU A 828 20.09 64.48 19.86
CA LEU A 828 20.94 64.03 20.97
C LEU A 828 21.72 65.18 21.65
N PHE A 829 21.90 66.31 20.96
CA PHE A 829 22.62 67.48 21.45
C PHE A 829 21.85 68.75 21.05
N GLY A 830 20.71 69.01 21.70
CA GLY A 830 19.83 70.13 21.39
C GLY A 830 20.56 71.44 21.09
N LEU A 831 20.64 71.76 19.80
CA LEU A 831 21.05 73.03 19.20
C LEU A 831 20.00 73.45 18.18
#